data_AF-A0A1C5L4I5-F1
#
_entry.id   AF-A0A1C5L4I5-F1
#
_cell.length_a   1.000
_cell.length_b   1.000
_cell.length_c   1.000
_cell.angle_alpha   90.00
_cell.angle_beta   90.00
_cell.angle_gamma   90.00
#
_symmetry.space_group_name_H-M   'P 1'
#
loop_
_entity.id
_entity.type
_entity.pdbx_description
1 polymer ?
#
loop_
_entity_poly.entity_id
_entity_poly.type
_entity_poly.pdbx_seq_one_letter_code
_entity_poly.pdbx_strand_id
1 'polypeptide(L)'
;MYVIKKDGTREEFNVDKIIAAVNKSAARILYEFSTDEIAFICQFAYDRAESLKKDGITIQEMHNIVEGALERVNPAVAKSYRDYRNYKLDFIHMMDEVYTKSQSIRYIGDKSNANTDSALVATKRSLIFNELNKELYRKFFMTRDELQACKDGYIYIHDQSARLDTMNCCLFDVAAVLTGGFEMGNVWYNEPKTLDTAFDVIGDIILSTAAQQYGGFTVPEMDKVLAPYAEKSYKKYKEEFIKYADPLWNGVEERAEEYAINKVRRDFDQGWQGIEYKLNTVGSSRGDYPFVTVTIGLGTQRFEKMCNISLLNVHKGGQGRPGNKKPVLFPKIVFLYDEKLHGVGGECEDVFEAGVACSAKTMYPDWLSMTGKGYISSMYKQYKKVISPMGCRAFLSPWYERGGMYPADDKDVPVFTGRFNIGAVSLHLPMILAKARSESRDFYEVLDYYLEMIRNLHKRTYEYLGAMKASTNPLAYCEGGFYGGHLKPNERIKKLLKPMTASFGITALNELQELYNGKSITEDGEFALEVLEYINKKVSEFKEEDGWLYAIYGTPAESLCGLQVEQFRKKYGIVENVSDRPYVSNSFHCHVTEDITPIEKQDLEGRFWELCNGGKIQYVRYPIDYNVQAIKSLIRRAMDLGYYEGVNLSLAYCDDCGHQELEMDVCPKCGSKNLTKIDRMNGYLSYSRVHGDTRLNEAKMAEIAERKSM
;
A
#
# COMPACT_ATOMS: atom_id res chain seq x y z
N MET A 1 36.47 -27.59 -40.54
CA MET A 1 35.26 -27.65 -39.70
C MET A 1 34.74 -26.23 -39.50
N TYR A 2 33.45 -25.99 -39.71
CA TYR A 2 32.85 -24.66 -39.56
C TYR A 2 31.93 -24.60 -38.34
N VAL A 3 31.84 -23.43 -37.71
CA VAL A 3 30.81 -23.09 -36.73
C VAL A 3 29.72 -22.29 -37.42
N ILE A 4 28.48 -22.75 -37.30
CA ILE A 4 27.30 -22.08 -37.84
C ILE A 4 26.79 -21.09 -36.76
N LYS A 5 26.86 -19.79 -37.06
CA LYS A 5 26.38 -18.72 -36.18
C LYS A 5 24.84 -18.68 -36.17
N LYS A 6 24.28 -17.91 -35.22
CA LYS A 6 22.81 -17.78 -35.05
C LYS A 6 22.10 -17.18 -36.27
N ASP A 7 22.81 -16.37 -37.06
CA ASP A 7 22.33 -15.76 -38.31
C ASP A 7 22.51 -16.65 -39.55
N GLY A 8 22.97 -17.91 -39.36
CA GLY A 8 23.21 -18.87 -40.43
C GLY A 8 24.56 -18.70 -41.14
N THR A 9 25.34 -17.69 -40.79
CA THR A 9 26.68 -17.52 -41.38
C THR A 9 27.64 -18.61 -40.92
N ARG A 10 28.53 -19.04 -41.83
CA ARG A 10 29.56 -20.04 -41.55
C ARG A 10 30.87 -19.34 -41.22
N GLU A 11 31.48 -19.74 -40.12
CA GLU A 11 32.79 -19.25 -39.70
C GLU A 11 33.72 -20.44 -39.46
N GLU A 12 35.00 -20.31 -39.81
CA GLU A 12 35.97 -21.37 -39.50
C GLU A 12 36.12 -21.55 -37.99
N PHE A 13 36.28 -22.81 -37.57
CA PHE A 13 36.52 -23.11 -36.17
C PHE A 13 37.82 -22.42 -35.69
N ASN A 14 37.69 -21.59 -34.67
CA ASN A 14 38.80 -20.81 -34.11
C ASN A 14 38.87 -21.04 -32.59
N VAL A 15 40.00 -21.61 -32.16
CA VAL A 15 40.28 -21.97 -30.77
C VAL A 15 40.41 -20.75 -29.87
N ASP A 16 40.97 -19.63 -30.36
CA ASP A 16 41.16 -18.40 -29.58
C ASP A 16 39.83 -17.82 -29.07
N LYS A 17 38.74 -18.05 -29.79
CA LYS A 17 37.40 -17.65 -29.34
C LYS A 17 36.92 -18.45 -28.14
N ILE A 18 37.27 -19.74 -28.07
CA ILE A 18 36.98 -20.59 -26.91
C ILE A 18 37.79 -20.06 -25.73
N ILE A 19 39.10 -19.84 -25.91
CA ILE A 19 40.00 -19.29 -24.89
C ILE A 19 39.46 -17.97 -24.33
N ALA A 20 39.09 -17.03 -25.20
CA ALA A 20 38.54 -15.74 -24.78
C ALA A 20 37.21 -15.88 -24.00
N ALA A 21 36.36 -16.84 -24.36
CA ALA A 21 35.06 -17.04 -23.70
C ALA A 21 35.20 -17.72 -22.33
N VAL A 22 36.08 -18.72 -22.20
CA VAL A 22 36.33 -19.41 -20.94
C VAL A 22 37.07 -18.51 -19.95
N ASN A 23 38.08 -17.75 -20.40
CA ASN A 23 38.81 -16.79 -19.56
C ASN A 23 37.90 -15.68 -19.03
N LYS A 24 36.96 -15.16 -19.83
CA LYS A 24 35.95 -14.20 -19.36
C LYS A 24 35.06 -14.77 -18.25
N SER A 25 34.80 -16.07 -18.28
CA SER A 25 33.94 -16.74 -17.28
C SER A 25 34.73 -17.10 -16.02
N ALA A 26 36.01 -17.44 -16.16
CA ALA A 26 36.93 -17.70 -15.07
C ALA A 26 37.25 -16.43 -14.27
N ALA A 27 37.53 -15.31 -14.96
CA ALA A 27 37.81 -14.02 -14.33
C ALA A 27 36.68 -13.53 -13.40
N ARG A 28 35.41 -13.85 -13.71
CA ARG A 28 34.24 -13.49 -12.88
C ARG A 28 34.19 -14.18 -11.53
N ILE A 29 34.86 -15.33 -11.42
CA ILE A 29 34.97 -16.07 -10.17
C ILE A 29 36.40 -16.01 -9.62
N LEU A 30 37.22 -15.08 -10.11
CA LEU A 30 38.61 -14.88 -9.72
C LEU A 30 39.47 -16.15 -9.93
N TYR A 31 39.20 -16.88 -11.02
CA TYR A 31 39.97 -18.05 -11.43
C TYR A 31 40.81 -17.73 -12.67
N GLU A 32 42.06 -18.20 -12.69
CA GLU A 32 42.96 -18.15 -13.84
C GLU A 32 43.32 -19.57 -14.25
N PHE A 33 43.10 -19.91 -15.52
CA PHE A 33 43.51 -21.22 -16.04
C PHE A 33 45.02 -21.25 -16.25
N SER A 34 45.64 -22.38 -15.90
CA SER A 34 46.98 -22.73 -16.33
C SER A 34 47.04 -22.99 -17.84
N THR A 35 48.26 -22.95 -18.41
CA THR A 35 48.48 -23.26 -19.83
C THR A 35 48.01 -24.67 -20.20
N ASP A 36 48.19 -25.64 -19.30
CA ASP A 36 47.79 -27.03 -19.52
C ASP A 36 46.27 -27.21 -19.51
N GLU A 37 45.55 -26.49 -18.63
CA GLU A 37 44.09 -26.52 -18.59
C GLU A 37 43.48 -25.88 -19.85
N ILE A 38 44.04 -24.77 -20.33
CA ILE A 38 43.62 -24.16 -21.59
C ILE A 38 43.86 -25.13 -22.75
N ALA A 39 45.04 -25.75 -22.81
CA ALA A 39 45.35 -26.74 -23.84
C ALA A 39 44.36 -27.91 -23.82
N PHE A 40 44.02 -28.41 -22.64
CA PHE A 40 43.01 -29.47 -22.47
C PHE A 40 41.62 -29.04 -22.96
N ILE A 41 41.13 -27.86 -22.56
CA ILE A 41 39.81 -27.36 -22.97
C ILE A 41 39.72 -27.26 -24.49
N CYS A 42 40.77 -26.73 -25.11
CA CYS A 42 40.86 -26.55 -26.55
C CYS A 42 40.90 -27.88 -27.30
N GLN A 43 41.75 -28.82 -26.85
CA GLN A 43 41.86 -30.14 -27.45
C GLN A 43 40.56 -30.93 -27.30
N PHE A 44 39.97 -30.94 -26.10
CA PHE A 44 38.70 -31.60 -25.85
C PHE A 44 37.59 -31.03 -26.75
N ALA A 45 37.54 -29.71 -26.89
CA ALA A 45 36.54 -29.06 -27.72
C ALA A 45 36.72 -29.40 -29.20
N TYR A 46 37.96 -29.44 -29.69
CA TYR A 46 38.29 -29.83 -31.06
C TYR A 46 37.93 -31.30 -31.33
N ASP A 47 38.41 -32.23 -30.51
CA ASP A 47 38.19 -33.67 -30.69
C ASP A 47 36.71 -34.01 -30.64
N ARG A 48 35.98 -33.39 -29.70
CA ARG A 48 34.54 -33.62 -29.57
C ARG A 48 33.78 -33.05 -30.76
N ALA A 49 34.17 -31.88 -31.24
CA ALA A 49 33.60 -31.25 -32.41
C ALA A 49 33.83 -32.10 -33.68
N GLU A 50 35.05 -32.61 -33.88
CA GLU A 50 35.39 -33.50 -34.99
C GLU A 50 34.63 -34.84 -34.90
N SER A 51 34.48 -35.40 -33.69
CA SER A 51 33.77 -36.68 -33.47
C SER A 51 32.31 -36.68 -33.91
N LEU A 52 31.68 -35.50 -34.05
CA LEU A 52 30.29 -35.37 -34.51
C LEU A 52 30.14 -35.63 -36.02
N LYS A 53 31.23 -35.66 -36.80
CA LYS A 53 31.24 -35.90 -38.25
C LYS A 53 30.25 -35.03 -39.04
N LYS A 54 30.06 -33.78 -38.62
CA LYS A 54 29.21 -32.79 -39.29
C LYS A 54 30.06 -31.77 -40.04
N ASP A 55 29.59 -31.35 -41.22
CA ASP A 55 30.25 -30.27 -42.00
C ASP A 55 30.22 -28.91 -41.29
N GLY A 56 29.24 -28.71 -40.39
CA GLY A 56 29.13 -27.52 -39.55
C GLY A 56 28.52 -27.81 -38.18
N ILE A 57 29.05 -27.16 -37.15
CA ILE A 57 28.60 -27.28 -35.76
C ILE A 57 27.86 -26.02 -35.39
N THR A 58 26.64 -26.14 -34.87
CA THR A 58 25.88 -24.98 -34.42
C THR A 58 26.54 -24.35 -33.19
N ILE A 59 26.35 -23.04 -33.00
CA ILE A 59 26.87 -22.36 -31.82
C ILE A 59 26.38 -22.99 -30.49
N GLN A 60 25.17 -23.56 -30.49
CA GLN A 60 24.62 -24.23 -29.31
C GLN A 60 25.36 -25.55 -29.00
N GLU A 61 25.65 -26.35 -30.02
CA GLU A 61 26.46 -27.57 -29.88
C GLU A 61 27.88 -27.21 -29.41
N MET A 62 28.48 -26.15 -29.95
CA MET A 62 29.79 -25.68 -29.51
C MET A 62 29.78 -25.27 -28.02
N HIS A 63 28.74 -24.58 -27.58
CA HIS A 63 28.60 -24.23 -26.17
C HIS A 63 28.50 -25.45 -25.25
N ASN A 64 27.76 -26.50 -25.66
CA ASN A 64 27.64 -27.74 -24.89
C ASN A 64 28.99 -28.48 -24.81
N ILE A 65 29.76 -28.46 -25.89
CA ILE A 65 31.09 -29.06 -25.95
C ILE A 65 32.05 -28.35 -24.98
N VAL A 66 32.10 -27.01 -25.05
CA VAL A 66 32.96 -26.19 -24.17
C VAL A 66 32.54 -26.33 -22.71
N GLU A 67 31.25 -26.40 -22.43
CA GLU A 67 30.71 -26.63 -21.09
C GLU A 67 31.15 -28.00 -20.53
N GLY A 68 31.06 -29.06 -21.33
CA GLY A 68 31.54 -30.40 -20.94
C GLY A 68 33.06 -30.45 -20.73
N ALA A 69 33.84 -29.63 -21.42
CA ALA A 69 35.27 -29.46 -21.16
C ALA A 69 35.50 -28.78 -19.80
N LEU A 70 34.78 -27.69 -19.55
CA LEU A 70 34.88 -26.93 -18.30
C LEU A 70 34.43 -27.74 -17.08
N GLU A 71 33.40 -28.58 -17.19
CA GLU A 71 32.97 -29.45 -16.09
C GLU A 71 34.06 -30.41 -15.63
N ARG A 72 34.94 -30.83 -16.55
CA ARG A 72 36.06 -31.73 -16.26
C ARG A 72 37.26 -31.01 -15.66
N VAL A 73 37.43 -29.72 -15.97
CA VAL A 73 38.53 -28.90 -15.47
C VAL A 73 38.16 -28.23 -14.15
N ASN A 74 37.09 -27.44 -14.16
CA ASN A 74 36.61 -26.72 -12.99
C ASN A 74 35.08 -26.52 -13.07
N PRO A 75 34.28 -27.30 -12.30
CA PRO A 75 32.83 -27.19 -12.28
C PRO A 75 32.29 -25.79 -11.92
N ALA A 76 33.03 -24.99 -11.14
CA ALA A 76 32.62 -23.64 -10.78
C ALA A 76 32.72 -22.68 -11.98
N VAL A 77 33.77 -22.81 -12.81
CA VAL A 77 33.88 -22.04 -14.06
C VAL A 77 32.83 -22.51 -15.08
N ALA A 78 32.55 -23.81 -15.15
CA ALA A 78 31.48 -24.35 -16.00
C ALA A 78 30.12 -23.76 -15.64
N LYS A 79 29.82 -23.65 -14.34
CA LYS A 79 28.61 -22.99 -13.82
C LYS A 79 28.58 -21.51 -14.21
N SER A 80 29.66 -20.76 -13.99
CA SER A 80 29.78 -19.34 -14.40
C SER A 80 29.56 -19.13 -15.91
N TYR A 81 30.12 -20.02 -16.74
CA TYR A 81 29.97 -20.01 -18.19
C TYR A 81 28.51 -20.29 -18.61
N ARG A 82 27.88 -21.31 -18.02
CA ARG A 82 26.47 -21.67 -18.24
C ARG A 82 25.53 -20.53 -17.81
N ASP A 83 25.75 -19.98 -16.62
CA ASP A 83 24.96 -18.91 -16.04
C ASP A 83 25.02 -17.66 -16.93
N TYR A 84 26.17 -17.31 -17.49
CA TYR A 84 26.28 -16.18 -18.42
C TYR A 84 25.66 -16.42 -19.80
N ARG A 85 25.79 -17.64 -20.34
CA ARG A 85 25.15 -18.00 -21.61
C ARG A 85 23.64 -17.91 -21.48
N ASN A 86 23.11 -18.53 -20.43
CA ASN A 86 21.68 -18.53 -20.15
C ASN A 86 21.20 -17.13 -19.77
N TYR A 87 22.00 -16.34 -19.05
CA TYR A 87 21.68 -14.94 -18.76
C TYR A 87 21.32 -14.13 -20.01
N LYS A 88 22.08 -14.26 -21.12
CA LYS A 88 21.75 -13.54 -22.35
C LYS A 88 20.46 -14.02 -23.02
N LEU A 89 20.22 -15.32 -23.04
CA LEU A 89 18.99 -15.88 -23.63
C LEU A 89 17.77 -15.52 -22.76
N ASP A 90 17.88 -15.74 -21.46
CA ASP A 90 16.85 -15.43 -20.48
C ASP A 90 16.52 -13.94 -20.46
N PHE A 91 17.52 -13.06 -20.58
CA PHE A 91 17.30 -11.61 -20.66
C PHE A 91 16.58 -11.22 -21.95
N ILE A 92 16.87 -11.88 -23.08
CA ILE A 92 16.13 -11.67 -24.32
C ILE A 92 14.66 -12.10 -24.15
N HIS A 93 14.41 -13.27 -23.55
CA HIS A 93 13.05 -13.74 -23.28
C HIS A 93 12.30 -12.78 -22.33
N MET A 94 12.96 -12.32 -21.28
CA MET A 94 12.42 -11.31 -20.36
C MET A 94 12.06 -10.01 -21.09
N MET A 95 12.92 -9.53 -21.98
CA MET A 95 12.65 -8.33 -22.78
C MET A 95 11.52 -8.54 -23.79
N ASP A 96 11.36 -9.75 -24.33
CA ASP A 96 10.25 -10.09 -25.22
C ASP A 96 8.92 -10.08 -24.45
N GLU A 97 8.87 -10.64 -23.24
CA GLU A 97 7.69 -10.57 -22.37
C GLU A 97 7.32 -9.13 -22.01
N VAL A 98 8.31 -8.32 -21.59
CA VAL A 98 8.11 -6.88 -21.32
C VAL A 98 7.61 -6.17 -22.59
N TYR A 99 8.15 -6.50 -23.76
CA TYR A 99 7.71 -5.94 -25.03
C TYR A 99 6.26 -6.31 -25.36
N THR A 100 5.89 -7.59 -25.31
CA THR A 100 4.51 -8.05 -25.55
C THR A 100 3.52 -7.34 -24.63
N LYS A 101 3.85 -7.25 -23.34
CA LYS A 101 2.97 -6.63 -22.36
C LYS A 101 2.91 -5.12 -22.52
N SER A 102 4.01 -4.48 -22.90
CA SER A 102 4.02 -3.05 -23.25
C SER A 102 3.07 -2.74 -24.42
N GLN A 103 2.94 -3.63 -25.41
CA GLN A 103 1.97 -3.45 -26.50
C GLN A 103 0.54 -3.56 -25.96
N SER A 104 0.25 -4.57 -25.14
CA SER A 104 -1.07 -4.73 -24.50
C SER A 104 -1.46 -3.48 -23.69
N ILE A 105 -0.56 -2.95 -22.86
CA ILE A 105 -0.78 -1.72 -22.09
C ILE A 105 -1.07 -0.52 -23.02
N ARG A 106 -0.37 -0.42 -24.14
CA ARG A 106 -0.54 0.69 -25.08
C ARG A 106 -1.90 0.69 -25.78
N TYR A 107 -2.41 -0.50 -26.15
CA TYR A 107 -3.62 -0.64 -26.97
C TYR A 107 -4.88 -0.98 -26.16
N ILE A 108 -4.78 -1.77 -25.10
CA ILE A 108 -5.92 -2.31 -24.33
C ILE A 108 -6.10 -1.58 -22.98
N GLY A 109 -5.01 -1.12 -22.35
CA GLY A 109 -5.04 -0.50 -21.01
C GLY A 109 -4.87 -1.52 -19.87
N ASP A 110 -4.93 -1.05 -18.62
CA ASP A 110 -4.75 -1.85 -17.39
C ASP A 110 -5.75 -1.39 -16.31
N LYS A 111 -6.46 -2.35 -15.69
CA LYS A 111 -7.48 -2.11 -14.64
C LYS A 111 -7.15 -2.77 -13.30
N SER A 112 -5.89 -3.14 -13.08
CA SER A 112 -5.44 -3.81 -11.85
C SER A 112 -5.40 -2.89 -10.62
N ASN A 113 -5.25 -1.58 -10.83
CA ASN A 113 -5.30 -0.54 -9.80
C ASN A 113 -6.43 0.46 -10.12
N ALA A 114 -7.38 0.59 -9.20
CA ALA A 114 -8.56 1.44 -9.39
C ALA A 114 -8.26 2.96 -9.31
N ASN A 115 -7.08 3.35 -8.83
CA ASN A 115 -6.62 4.75 -8.74
C ASN A 115 -5.87 5.22 -10.00
N THR A 116 -5.80 4.37 -11.03
CA THR A 116 -4.98 4.60 -12.22
C THR A 116 -5.87 4.84 -13.44
N ASP A 117 -5.61 5.89 -14.22
CA ASP A 117 -6.24 6.07 -15.52
C ASP A 117 -5.30 5.60 -16.64
N SER A 118 -5.49 4.36 -17.11
CA SER A 118 -4.64 3.71 -18.11
C SER A 118 -4.69 4.37 -19.50
N ALA A 119 -5.62 5.30 -19.74
CA ALA A 119 -5.67 6.06 -20.99
C ALA A 119 -4.53 7.11 -21.09
N LEU A 120 -4.06 7.63 -19.94
CA LEU A 120 -3.09 8.72 -19.90
C LEU A 120 -1.68 8.27 -20.31
N VAL A 121 -0.95 9.15 -21.00
CA VAL A 121 0.43 8.88 -21.47
C VAL A 121 1.38 8.65 -20.29
N ALA A 122 1.27 9.45 -19.23
CA ALA A 122 2.09 9.30 -18.02
C ALA A 122 1.89 7.91 -17.37
N THR A 123 0.63 7.48 -17.27
CA THR A 123 0.26 6.16 -16.78
C THR A 123 0.85 5.03 -17.63
N LYS A 124 0.70 5.09 -18.95
CA LYS A 124 1.25 4.06 -19.84
C LYS A 124 2.77 3.91 -19.71
N ARG A 125 3.49 5.03 -19.55
CA ARG A 125 4.95 5.01 -19.32
C ARG A 125 5.30 4.31 -18.01
N SER A 126 4.58 4.63 -16.93
CA SER A 126 4.82 3.99 -15.63
C SER A 126 4.47 2.50 -15.65
N LEU A 127 3.36 2.09 -16.27
CA LEU A 127 2.99 0.67 -16.36
C LEU A 127 4.03 -0.17 -17.12
N ILE A 128 4.64 0.37 -18.18
CA ILE A 128 5.74 -0.32 -18.90
C ILE A 128 6.98 -0.44 -18.01
N PHE A 129 7.33 0.63 -17.29
CA PHE A 129 8.45 0.60 -16.35
C PHE A 129 8.21 -0.38 -15.20
N ASN A 130 6.98 -0.44 -14.68
CA ASN A 130 6.59 -1.38 -13.63
C ASN A 130 6.73 -2.83 -14.08
N GLU A 131 6.38 -3.14 -15.33
CA GLU A 131 6.57 -4.50 -15.85
C GLU A 131 8.05 -4.87 -15.95
N LEU A 132 8.89 -3.94 -16.44
CA LEU A 132 10.34 -4.15 -16.45
C LEU A 132 10.88 -4.43 -15.04
N ASN A 133 10.56 -3.57 -14.07
CA ASN A 133 11.03 -3.74 -12.70
C ASN A 133 10.55 -5.03 -12.05
N LYS A 134 9.30 -5.42 -12.31
CA LYS A 134 8.73 -6.67 -11.81
C LYS A 134 9.51 -7.87 -12.32
N GLU A 135 9.87 -7.89 -13.60
CA GLU A 135 10.66 -8.99 -14.17
C GLU A 135 12.11 -8.99 -13.66
N LEU A 136 12.70 -7.81 -13.46
CA LEU A 136 14.01 -7.70 -12.80
C LEU A 136 13.98 -8.20 -11.35
N TYR A 137 12.94 -7.85 -10.59
CA TYR A 137 12.72 -8.31 -9.22
C TYR A 137 12.66 -9.84 -9.16
N ARG A 138 11.82 -10.42 -10.02
CA ARG A 138 11.67 -11.88 -10.15
C ARG A 138 12.97 -12.56 -10.52
N LYS A 139 13.73 -12.00 -11.46
CA LYS A 139 14.95 -12.64 -11.96
C LYS A 139 16.13 -12.55 -11.00
N PHE A 140 16.33 -11.40 -10.36
CA PHE A 140 17.56 -11.10 -9.65
C PHE A 140 17.44 -11.06 -8.13
N PHE A 141 16.24 -10.88 -7.59
CA PHE A 141 16.02 -10.76 -6.14
C PHE A 141 15.31 -11.96 -5.53
N MET A 142 14.40 -12.59 -6.28
CA MET A 142 13.67 -13.76 -5.82
C MET A 142 14.46 -15.05 -6.00
N THR A 143 14.25 -15.99 -5.08
CA THR A 143 14.75 -17.36 -5.22
C THR A 143 13.82 -18.18 -6.13
N ARG A 144 14.31 -19.34 -6.60
CA ARG A 144 13.48 -20.26 -7.40
C ARG A 144 12.24 -20.73 -6.64
N ASP A 145 12.40 -21.00 -5.34
CA ASP A 145 11.31 -21.50 -4.50
C ASP A 145 10.25 -20.41 -4.27
N GLU A 146 10.67 -19.15 -4.08
CA GLU A 146 9.75 -18.01 -3.96
C GLU A 146 8.99 -17.72 -5.27
N LEU A 147 9.68 -17.84 -6.41
CA LEU A 147 9.06 -17.71 -7.73
C LEU A 147 8.01 -18.79 -7.94
N GLN A 148 8.35 -20.02 -7.60
CA GLN A 148 7.45 -21.16 -7.72
C GLN A 148 6.26 -21.02 -6.75
N ALA A 149 6.50 -20.59 -5.51
CA ALA A 149 5.45 -20.34 -4.53
C ALA A 149 4.48 -19.23 -4.96
N CYS A 150 4.99 -18.14 -5.55
CA CYS A 150 4.15 -17.10 -6.16
C CYS A 150 3.36 -17.61 -7.36
N LYS A 151 3.99 -18.40 -8.23
CA LYS A 151 3.36 -18.95 -9.44
C LYS A 151 2.22 -19.92 -9.09
N ASP A 152 2.46 -20.78 -8.10
CA ASP A 152 1.48 -21.75 -7.63
C ASP A 152 0.42 -21.14 -6.72
N GLY A 153 0.61 -19.90 -6.25
CA GLY A 153 -0.37 -19.15 -5.47
C GLY A 153 -0.36 -19.41 -3.96
N TYR A 154 0.76 -19.89 -3.40
CA TYR A 154 0.90 -20.08 -1.95
C TYR A 154 1.17 -18.80 -1.20
N ILE A 155 1.98 -17.93 -1.81
CA ILE A 155 2.28 -16.59 -1.31
C ILE A 155 2.05 -15.57 -2.42
N TYR A 156 1.79 -14.33 -2.02
CA TYR A 156 1.71 -13.19 -2.92
C TYR A 156 2.60 -12.06 -2.40
N ILE A 157 3.67 -11.77 -3.13
CA ILE A 157 4.54 -10.63 -2.85
C ILE A 157 3.90 -9.39 -3.48
N HIS A 158 3.51 -8.43 -2.64
CA HIS A 158 2.94 -7.15 -3.07
C HIS A 158 3.99 -6.26 -3.70
N ASP A 159 3.56 -5.46 -4.68
CA ASP A 159 4.33 -4.38 -5.30
C ASP A 159 5.71 -4.78 -5.83
N GLN A 160 5.83 -5.98 -6.43
CA GLN A 160 7.09 -6.50 -6.99
C GLN A 160 7.79 -5.52 -7.94
N SER A 161 7.05 -4.62 -8.59
CA SER A 161 7.58 -3.60 -9.50
C SER A 161 8.27 -2.42 -8.80
N ALA A 162 8.07 -2.22 -7.50
CA ALA A 162 8.58 -1.05 -6.78
C ALA A 162 9.24 -1.40 -5.43
N ARG A 163 9.15 -2.66 -4.98
CA ARG A 163 9.66 -3.12 -3.67
C ARG A 163 11.16 -2.88 -3.45
N LEU A 164 11.93 -2.80 -4.53
CA LEU A 164 13.37 -2.48 -4.46
C LEU A 164 13.67 -1.00 -4.74
N ASP A 165 12.70 -0.24 -5.23
CA ASP A 165 12.91 1.17 -5.51
C ASP A 165 12.82 2.00 -4.22
N THR A 166 11.95 1.59 -3.28
CA THR A 166 11.62 2.40 -2.11
C THR A 166 10.79 1.62 -1.05
N MET A 167 10.16 2.31 -0.09
CA MET A 167 9.26 1.78 0.93
C MET A 167 7.78 1.77 0.52
N ASN A 168 6.95 1.07 1.32
CA ASN A 168 5.51 0.93 1.09
C ASN A 168 4.74 2.18 1.55
N CYS A 169 4.23 2.18 2.78
CA CYS A 169 3.38 3.23 3.34
C CYS A 169 4.02 3.84 4.59
N CYS A 170 3.62 5.06 4.97
CA CYS A 170 4.22 5.78 6.09
C CYS A 170 3.24 6.66 6.87
N LEU A 171 3.65 7.02 8.09
CA LEU A 171 3.17 8.19 8.83
C LEU A 171 4.23 9.28 8.70
N PHE A 172 4.01 10.28 7.84
CA PHE A 172 5.03 11.28 7.55
C PHE A 172 4.94 12.47 8.50
N ASP A 173 6.07 12.91 9.05
CA ASP A 173 6.12 14.05 9.96
C ASP A 173 6.21 15.39 9.18
N VAL A 174 5.05 15.84 8.68
CA VAL A 174 4.97 17.12 7.95
C VAL A 174 5.32 18.31 8.85
N ALA A 175 4.99 18.25 10.14
CA ALA A 175 5.28 19.33 11.08
C ALA A 175 6.79 19.51 11.29
N ALA A 176 7.53 18.41 11.43
CA ALA A 176 8.99 18.45 11.54
C ALA A 176 9.63 19.07 10.30
N VAL A 177 9.19 18.70 9.09
CA VAL A 177 9.72 19.25 7.83
C VAL A 177 9.43 20.75 7.68
N LEU A 178 8.23 21.20 8.06
CA LEU A 178 7.88 22.62 7.92
C LEU A 178 8.61 23.53 8.93
N THR A 179 8.90 23.02 10.13
CA THR A 179 9.45 23.82 11.23
C THR A 179 10.88 24.25 10.93
N GLY A 180 11.15 25.56 10.93
CA GLY A 180 12.47 26.10 10.60
C GLY A 180 12.80 26.18 9.10
N GLY A 181 11.95 25.64 8.23
CA GLY A 181 12.18 25.53 6.80
C GLY A 181 13.01 24.30 6.40
N PHE A 182 13.04 24.01 5.11
CA PHE A 182 13.65 22.79 4.55
C PHE A 182 14.10 23.00 3.11
N GLU A 183 14.95 22.10 2.60
CA GLU A 183 15.34 22.09 1.19
C GLU A 183 14.51 21.09 0.36
N MET A 184 13.97 21.55 -0.78
CA MET A 184 13.30 20.70 -1.76
C MET A 184 13.68 21.11 -3.17
N GLY A 185 14.15 20.17 -3.98
CA GLY A 185 14.51 20.43 -5.38
C GLY A 185 15.64 21.45 -5.55
N ASN A 186 16.59 21.50 -4.60
CA ASN A 186 17.68 22.49 -4.51
C ASN A 186 17.19 23.93 -4.22
N VAL A 187 15.96 24.08 -3.72
CA VAL A 187 15.41 25.37 -3.30
C VAL A 187 15.11 25.31 -1.80
N TRP A 188 15.50 26.37 -1.09
CA TRP A 188 15.18 26.54 0.32
C TRP A 188 13.75 27.07 0.50
N TYR A 189 12.90 26.29 1.15
CA TYR A 189 11.57 26.68 1.60
C TYR A 189 11.66 27.25 3.01
N ASN A 190 11.22 28.50 3.16
CA ASN A 190 11.07 29.10 4.49
C ASN A 190 9.82 28.54 5.18
N GLU A 191 9.86 28.44 6.50
CA GLU A 191 8.67 28.09 7.29
C GLU A 191 7.49 29.03 6.94
N PRO A 192 6.30 28.48 6.63
CA PRO A 192 5.14 29.29 6.28
C PRO A 192 4.77 30.31 7.37
N LYS A 193 4.43 31.52 6.92
CA LYS A 193 4.01 32.64 7.79
C LYS A 193 2.49 32.80 7.86
N THR A 194 1.76 32.16 6.98
CA THR A 194 0.30 32.20 6.88
C THR A 194 -0.25 30.85 6.48
N LEU A 195 -1.52 30.62 6.82
CA LEU A 195 -2.23 29.36 6.60
C LEU A 195 -2.37 28.99 5.11
N ASP A 196 -2.67 29.96 4.25
CA ASP A 196 -2.75 29.77 2.79
C ASP A 196 -1.44 29.21 2.21
N THR A 197 -0.31 29.83 2.57
CA THR A 197 1.03 29.37 2.17
C THR A 197 1.34 28.00 2.76
N ALA A 198 0.91 27.73 4.01
CA ALA A 198 1.09 26.43 4.62
C ALA A 198 0.36 25.32 3.84
N PHE A 199 -0.90 25.55 3.43
CA PHE A 199 -1.63 24.61 2.58
C PHE A 199 -0.93 24.35 1.24
N ASP A 200 -0.41 25.40 0.60
CA ASP A 200 0.31 25.24 -0.66
C ASP A 200 1.56 24.38 -0.51
N VAL A 201 2.42 24.72 0.46
CA VAL A 201 3.68 24.00 0.72
C VAL A 201 3.39 22.55 1.16
N ILE A 202 2.39 22.32 2.01
CA ILE A 202 2.01 20.96 2.42
C ILE A 202 1.51 20.16 1.23
N GLY A 203 0.72 20.76 0.33
CA GLY A 203 0.32 20.11 -0.92
C GLY A 203 1.53 19.67 -1.74
N ASP A 204 2.54 20.52 -1.87
CA ASP A 204 3.77 20.20 -2.62
C ASP A 204 4.59 19.10 -1.94
N ILE A 205 4.73 19.14 -0.61
CA ILE A 205 5.37 18.08 0.19
C ILE A 205 4.65 16.76 -0.07
N ILE A 206 3.34 16.71 0.11
CA ILE A 206 2.53 15.50 -0.04
C ILE A 206 2.70 14.90 -1.45
N LEU A 207 2.58 15.71 -2.50
CA LEU A 207 2.70 15.24 -3.88
C LEU A 207 4.12 14.71 -4.16
N SER A 208 5.14 15.41 -3.67
CA SER A 208 6.54 15.05 -3.85
C SER A 208 6.90 13.76 -3.13
N THR A 209 6.55 13.63 -1.84
CA THR A 209 6.92 12.49 -1.00
C THR A 209 6.08 11.25 -1.29
N ALA A 210 4.78 11.40 -1.59
CA ALA A 210 3.93 10.27 -1.97
C ALA A 210 4.42 9.62 -3.29
N ALA A 211 5.01 10.41 -4.19
CA ALA A 211 5.61 9.90 -5.42
C ALA A 211 6.93 9.12 -5.21
N GLN A 212 7.53 9.21 -4.02
CA GLN A 212 8.76 8.49 -3.65
C GLN A 212 8.49 7.18 -2.87
N GLN A 213 7.25 6.71 -2.81
CA GLN A 213 6.86 5.46 -2.17
C GLN A 213 5.83 4.72 -3.00
N TYR A 214 5.66 3.41 -2.80
CA TYR A 214 4.69 2.62 -3.58
C TYR A 214 3.34 2.37 -2.86
N GLY A 215 3.23 2.70 -1.58
CA GLY A 215 2.01 2.59 -0.79
C GLY A 215 1.36 3.92 -0.43
N GLY A 216 0.39 3.86 0.48
CA GLY A 216 -0.35 5.04 0.94
C GLY A 216 0.46 5.96 1.86
N PHE A 217 0.25 7.26 1.70
CA PHE A 217 0.91 8.32 2.46
C PHE A 217 -0.05 8.90 3.50
N THR A 218 0.30 8.89 4.78
CA THR A 218 -0.57 9.44 5.82
C THR A 218 0.07 10.66 6.48
N VAL A 219 -0.71 11.74 6.58
CA VAL A 219 -0.39 12.90 7.44
C VAL A 219 -1.19 12.77 8.74
N PRO A 220 -0.54 12.38 9.85
CA PRO A 220 -1.21 12.25 11.13
C PRO A 220 -1.53 13.62 11.75
N GLU A 221 -2.63 13.68 12.51
CA GLU A 221 -3.06 14.83 13.33
C GLU A 221 -2.95 16.19 12.61
N MET A 222 -3.48 16.26 11.39
CA MET A 222 -3.33 17.39 10.48
C MET A 222 -3.92 18.70 11.03
N ASP A 223 -4.88 18.60 11.95
CA ASP A 223 -5.41 19.72 12.74
C ASP A 223 -4.35 20.41 13.60
N LYS A 224 -3.50 19.62 14.26
CA LYS A 224 -2.38 20.14 15.06
C LYS A 224 -1.26 20.70 14.18
N VAL A 225 -1.07 20.14 12.99
CA VAL A 225 -0.07 20.64 12.02
C VAL A 225 -0.45 22.03 11.50
N LEU A 226 -1.73 22.26 11.17
CA LEU A 226 -2.18 23.51 10.55
C LEU A 226 -2.46 24.63 11.56
N ALA A 227 -2.84 24.31 12.80
CA ALA A 227 -3.26 25.30 13.81
C ALA A 227 -2.22 26.41 14.09
N PRO A 228 -0.91 26.15 14.19
CA PRO A 228 0.09 27.20 14.36
C PRO A 228 0.08 28.25 13.24
N TYR A 229 -0.17 27.82 11.99
CA TYR A 229 -0.23 28.72 10.84
C TYR A 229 -1.55 29.49 10.77
N ALA A 230 -2.64 28.88 11.24
CA ALA A 230 -3.91 29.56 11.42
C ALA A 230 -3.81 30.68 12.47
N GLU A 231 -3.10 30.45 13.57
CA GLU A 231 -2.84 31.48 14.59
C GLU A 231 -1.98 32.64 14.03
N LYS A 232 -0.97 32.33 13.21
CA LYS A 232 -0.19 33.37 12.51
C LYS A 232 -1.06 34.19 11.56
N SER A 233 -1.91 33.54 10.76
CA SER A 233 -2.87 34.22 9.87
C SER A 233 -3.88 35.08 10.66
N TYR A 234 -4.41 34.58 11.76
CA TYR A 234 -5.33 35.32 12.63
C TYR A 234 -4.71 36.63 13.11
N LYS A 235 -3.48 36.59 13.64
CA LYS A 235 -2.75 37.79 14.09
C LYS A 235 -2.54 38.78 12.94
N LYS A 236 -2.08 38.29 11.78
CA LYS A 236 -1.91 39.09 10.57
C LYS A 236 -3.20 39.78 10.15
N TYR A 237 -4.33 39.07 10.10
CA TYR A 237 -5.61 39.63 9.66
C TYR A 237 -6.22 40.59 10.68
N LYS A 238 -6.00 40.35 11.98
CA LYS A 238 -6.40 41.28 13.03
C LYS A 238 -5.63 42.60 12.90
N GLU A 239 -4.32 42.54 12.73
CA GLU A 239 -3.47 43.72 12.47
C GLU A 239 -3.84 44.43 11.15
N GLU A 240 -4.11 43.66 10.09
CA GLU A 240 -4.58 44.19 8.80
C GLU A 240 -5.87 45.00 8.99
N PHE A 241 -6.84 44.48 9.73
CA PHE A 241 -8.09 45.20 10.00
C PHE A 241 -7.86 46.46 10.83
N ILE A 242 -7.14 46.35 11.96
CA ILE A 242 -6.89 47.48 12.86
C ILE A 242 -6.18 48.63 12.14
N LYS A 243 -5.24 48.32 11.24
CA LYS A 243 -4.51 49.33 10.46
C LYS A 243 -5.43 50.24 9.62
N TYR A 244 -6.57 49.72 9.16
CA TYR A 244 -7.51 50.45 8.32
C TYR A 244 -8.82 50.79 9.05
N ALA A 245 -8.94 50.43 10.33
CA ALA A 245 -10.12 50.75 11.13
C ALA A 245 -10.20 52.24 11.40
N ASP A 246 -11.40 52.81 11.28
CA ASP A 246 -11.65 54.19 11.70
C ASP A 246 -11.59 54.26 13.24
N PRO A 247 -10.79 55.16 13.84
CA PRO A 247 -10.73 55.34 15.28
C PRO A 247 -12.08 55.67 15.93
N LEU A 248 -13.07 56.15 15.17
CA LEU A 248 -14.43 56.46 15.63
C LEU A 248 -15.35 55.24 15.68
N TRP A 249 -14.92 54.08 15.18
CA TRP A 249 -15.74 52.87 15.25
C TRP A 249 -15.81 52.35 16.69
N ASN A 250 -17.02 52.00 17.13
CA ASN A 250 -17.21 51.29 18.38
C ASN A 250 -16.91 49.79 18.18
N GLY A 251 -16.22 49.18 19.14
CA GLY A 251 -15.91 47.74 19.10
C GLY A 251 -14.92 47.35 18.01
N VAL A 252 -13.96 48.21 17.66
CA VAL A 252 -12.93 47.92 16.63
C VAL A 252 -12.24 46.58 16.88
N GLU A 253 -11.91 46.29 18.14
CA GLU A 253 -11.23 45.05 18.52
C GLU A 253 -12.10 43.82 18.22
N GLU A 254 -13.36 43.81 18.68
CA GLU A 254 -14.31 42.72 18.43
C GLU A 254 -14.53 42.49 16.93
N ARG A 255 -14.67 43.57 16.16
CA ARG A 255 -14.81 43.50 14.69
C ARG A 255 -13.54 42.97 14.01
N ALA A 256 -12.36 43.33 14.51
CA ALA A 256 -11.09 42.83 14.01
C ALA A 256 -10.95 41.32 14.27
N GLU A 257 -11.39 40.85 15.44
CA GLU A 257 -11.41 39.43 15.77
C GLU A 257 -12.38 38.65 14.89
N GLU A 258 -13.60 39.15 14.70
CA GLU A 258 -14.58 38.54 13.80
C GLU A 258 -14.07 38.48 12.36
N TYR A 259 -13.52 39.59 11.85
CA TYR A 259 -12.91 39.65 10.53
C TYR A 259 -11.79 38.61 10.36
N ALA A 260 -10.87 38.55 11.33
CA ALA A 260 -9.74 37.64 11.31
C ALA A 260 -10.20 36.17 11.38
N ILE A 261 -11.16 35.84 12.24
CA ILE A 261 -11.75 34.49 12.33
C ILE A 261 -12.40 34.09 11.00
N ASN A 262 -13.16 34.99 10.37
CA ASN A 262 -13.82 34.72 9.09
C ASN A 262 -12.81 34.52 7.95
N LYS A 263 -11.73 35.31 7.91
CA LYS A 263 -10.65 35.09 6.93
C LYS A 263 -9.91 33.77 7.17
N VAL A 264 -9.58 33.43 8.41
CA VAL A 264 -8.92 32.15 8.72
C VAL A 264 -9.82 30.97 8.32
N ARG A 265 -11.14 31.05 8.58
CA ARG A 265 -12.10 30.04 8.12
C ARG A 265 -12.11 29.90 6.60
N ARG A 266 -12.13 31.03 5.88
CA ARG A 266 -12.01 31.04 4.41
C ARG A 266 -10.71 30.38 3.95
N ASP A 267 -9.58 30.66 4.61
CA ASP A 267 -8.29 30.07 4.27
C ASP A 267 -8.28 28.55 4.49
N PHE A 268 -8.91 28.04 5.57
CA PHE A 268 -9.13 26.61 5.74
C PHE A 268 -10.02 26.03 4.62
N ASP A 269 -11.17 26.64 4.36
CA ASP A 269 -12.12 26.12 3.37
C ASP A 269 -11.50 26.06 1.96
N GLN A 270 -10.76 27.10 1.57
CA GLN A 270 -10.07 27.17 0.28
C GLN A 270 -8.84 26.29 0.25
N GLY A 271 -8.09 26.18 1.34
CA GLY A 271 -6.94 25.30 1.47
C GLY A 271 -7.33 23.83 1.30
N TRP A 272 -8.38 23.39 1.99
CA TRP A 272 -8.91 22.04 1.85
C TRP A 272 -9.45 21.75 0.47
N GLN A 273 -10.18 22.69 -0.13
CA GLN A 273 -10.61 22.57 -1.52
C GLN A 273 -9.41 22.43 -2.47
N GLY A 274 -8.34 23.20 -2.25
CA GLY A 274 -7.10 23.11 -3.00
C GLY A 274 -6.43 21.73 -2.87
N ILE A 275 -6.37 21.18 -1.66
CA ILE A 275 -5.84 19.83 -1.40
C ILE A 275 -6.69 18.77 -2.10
N GLU A 276 -8.02 18.82 -1.99
CA GLU A 276 -8.91 17.88 -2.68
C GLU A 276 -8.70 17.94 -4.21
N TYR A 277 -8.57 19.12 -4.80
CA TYR A 277 -8.27 19.23 -6.22
C TYR A 277 -6.91 18.64 -6.57
N LYS A 278 -5.84 19.01 -5.86
CA LYS A 278 -4.48 18.51 -6.12
C LYS A 278 -4.45 16.98 -6.09
N LEU A 279 -5.03 16.36 -5.06
CA LEU A 279 -4.97 14.92 -4.84
C LEU A 279 -5.81 14.08 -5.82
N ASN A 280 -6.81 14.68 -6.49
CA ASN A 280 -7.67 13.97 -7.44
C ASN A 280 -7.44 14.38 -8.91
N THR A 281 -6.52 15.33 -9.18
CA THR A 281 -6.27 15.81 -10.55
C THR A 281 -4.80 15.78 -10.96
N VAL A 282 -3.86 15.79 -9.99
CA VAL A 282 -2.43 15.71 -10.28
C VAL A 282 -1.98 14.25 -10.18
N GLY A 283 -1.60 13.66 -11.31
CA GLY A 283 -1.02 12.32 -11.35
C GLY A 283 0.40 12.31 -10.78
N SER A 284 0.75 11.20 -10.11
CA SER A 284 2.10 10.96 -9.59
C SER A 284 3.04 10.46 -10.70
N SER A 285 4.34 10.40 -10.41
CA SER A 285 5.34 9.75 -11.28
C SER A 285 5.06 8.25 -11.51
N ARG A 286 4.24 7.64 -10.65
CA ARG A 286 3.80 6.24 -10.73
C ARG A 286 2.57 6.04 -11.62
N GLY A 287 2.04 7.11 -12.23
CA GLY A 287 0.90 7.01 -13.12
C GLY A 287 -0.44 6.78 -12.42
N ASP A 288 -0.50 6.93 -11.10
CA ASP A 288 -1.72 6.90 -10.28
C ASP A 288 -1.97 8.26 -9.62
N TYR A 289 -3.17 8.46 -9.09
CA TYR A 289 -3.42 9.57 -8.17
C TYR A 289 -2.81 9.27 -6.79
N PRO A 290 -2.14 10.23 -6.13
CA PRO A 290 -1.52 10.02 -4.84
C PRO A 290 -2.51 9.50 -3.79
N PHE A 291 -2.28 8.30 -3.30
CA PHE A 291 -3.08 7.73 -2.22
C PHE A 291 -2.68 8.36 -0.89
N VAL A 292 -3.44 9.39 -0.48
CA VAL A 292 -3.18 10.17 0.73
C VAL A 292 -4.29 9.99 1.76
N THR A 293 -3.90 9.83 3.01
CA THR A 293 -4.79 9.81 4.18
C THR A 293 -4.44 10.95 5.13
N VAL A 294 -5.45 11.59 5.71
CA VAL A 294 -5.29 12.56 6.80
C VAL A 294 -6.06 12.07 8.02
N THR A 295 -5.47 12.23 9.20
CA THR A 295 -6.18 11.93 10.46
C THR A 295 -6.45 13.20 11.23
N ILE A 296 -7.64 13.34 11.79
CA ILE A 296 -8.11 14.54 12.48
C ILE A 296 -9.02 14.21 13.66
N GLY A 297 -9.26 15.18 14.56
CA GLY A 297 -10.38 15.12 15.53
C GLY A 297 -9.97 15.41 16.97
N LEU A 298 -8.73 15.10 17.35
CA LEU A 298 -8.27 15.24 18.74
C LEU A 298 -7.92 16.67 19.16
N GLY A 299 -7.80 17.60 18.21
CA GLY A 299 -7.50 18.98 18.51
C GLY A 299 -8.67 19.71 19.19
N THR A 300 -8.39 20.32 20.33
CA THR A 300 -9.39 21.00 21.17
C THR A 300 -9.33 22.53 21.06
N GLN A 301 -8.24 23.07 20.53
CA GLN A 301 -8.07 24.51 20.37
C GLN A 301 -8.96 25.06 19.24
N ARG A 302 -9.28 26.36 19.30
CA ARG A 302 -10.21 27.03 18.36
C ARG A 302 -9.89 26.78 16.89
N PHE A 303 -8.61 26.81 16.50
CA PHE A 303 -8.20 26.62 15.11
C PHE A 303 -8.02 25.15 14.72
N GLU A 304 -7.78 24.26 15.69
CA GLU A 304 -7.79 22.83 15.47
C GLU A 304 -9.24 22.35 15.21
N LYS A 305 -10.20 22.76 16.04
CA LYS A 305 -11.65 22.52 15.81
C LYS A 305 -12.12 23.09 14.47
N MET A 306 -11.70 24.33 14.14
CA MET A 306 -12.03 24.96 12.85
C MET A 306 -11.44 24.18 11.67
N CYS A 307 -10.20 23.71 11.77
CA CYS A 307 -9.56 22.87 10.77
C CYS A 307 -10.39 21.61 10.49
N ASN A 308 -10.83 20.93 11.55
CA ASN A 308 -11.61 19.69 11.49
C ASN A 308 -12.98 19.93 10.82
N ILE A 309 -13.73 20.90 11.33
CA ILE A 309 -15.08 21.22 10.84
C ILE A 309 -15.02 21.72 9.38
N SER A 310 -14.00 22.50 9.02
CA SER A 310 -13.79 22.97 7.65
C SER A 310 -13.53 21.81 6.68
N LEU A 311 -12.59 20.90 6.98
CA LEU A 311 -12.33 19.72 6.15
C LEU A 311 -13.62 18.91 5.91
N LEU A 312 -14.33 18.59 6.99
CA LEU A 312 -15.54 17.77 6.94
C LEU A 312 -16.65 18.46 6.12
N ASN A 313 -16.81 19.78 6.25
CA ASN A 313 -17.81 20.51 5.48
C ASN A 313 -17.43 20.67 4.00
N VAL A 314 -16.16 20.92 3.69
CA VAL A 314 -15.66 20.98 2.30
C VAL A 314 -15.89 19.63 1.62
N HIS A 315 -15.47 18.54 2.27
CA HIS A 315 -15.61 17.19 1.73
C HIS A 315 -17.08 16.79 1.53
N LYS A 316 -17.93 17.02 2.55
CA LYS A 316 -19.39 16.85 2.46
C LYS A 316 -20.04 17.68 1.35
N GLY A 317 -19.49 18.87 1.08
CA GLY A 317 -19.93 19.76 0.01
C GLY A 317 -19.65 19.20 -1.38
N GLY A 318 -18.62 18.37 -1.51
CA GLY A 318 -18.16 17.81 -2.77
C GLY A 318 -17.58 18.86 -3.72
N GLN A 319 -16.99 18.36 -4.81
CA GLN A 319 -16.38 19.16 -5.86
C GLN A 319 -17.11 18.97 -7.19
N GLY A 320 -17.05 19.99 -8.05
CA GLY A 320 -17.74 20.00 -9.34
C GLY A 320 -18.49 21.30 -9.61
N ARG A 321 -19.28 21.30 -10.69
CA ARG A 321 -20.04 22.49 -11.12
C ARG A 321 -21.20 22.77 -10.17
N PRO A 322 -21.67 24.03 -10.05
CA PRO A 322 -22.90 24.34 -9.32
C PRO A 322 -24.05 23.44 -9.77
N GLY A 323 -24.76 22.82 -8.82
CA GLY A 323 -25.85 21.88 -9.09
C GLY A 323 -25.42 20.46 -9.47
N ASN A 324 -24.12 20.18 -9.60
CA ASN A 324 -23.59 18.86 -9.96
C ASN A 324 -22.23 18.63 -9.28
N LYS A 325 -22.25 18.64 -7.95
CA LYS A 325 -21.09 18.36 -7.10
C LYS A 325 -21.11 16.90 -6.64
N LYS A 326 -19.93 16.32 -6.48
CA LYS A 326 -19.76 14.93 -6.03
C LYS A 326 -18.63 14.85 -4.99
N PRO A 327 -18.68 13.86 -4.09
CA PRO A 327 -17.54 13.55 -3.22
C PRO A 327 -16.30 13.23 -4.04
N VAL A 328 -15.14 13.54 -3.48
CA VAL A 328 -13.84 13.15 -4.03
C VAL A 328 -13.31 11.89 -3.35
N LEU A 329 -12.35 11.20 -3.98
CA LEU A 329 -11.81 9.95 -3.44
C LEU A 329 -10.72 10.19 -2.39
N PHE A 330 -9.93 11.25 -2.58
CA PHE A 330 -8.82 11.63 -1.70
C PHE A 330 -8.91 13.10 -1.24
N PRO A 331 -8.36 13.45 -0.07
CA PRO A 331 -7.69 12.55 0.86
C PRO A 331 -8.71 11.61 1.53
N LYS A 332 -8.26 10.41 1.89
CA LYS A 332 -8.98 9.58 2.84
C LYS A 332 -8.97 10.29 4.19
N ILE A 333 -10.13 10.39 4.84
CA ILE A 333 -10.27 11.08 6.13
C ILE A 333 -10.49 10.04 7.22
N VAL A 334 -9.67 10.07 8.27
CA VAL A 334 -9.82 9.24 9.46
C VAL A 334 -10.07 10.12 10.68
N PHE A 335 -11.24 9.95 11.28
CA PHE A 335 -11.65 10.63 12.50
C PHE A 335 -11.14 9.87 13.72
N LEU A 336 -10.34 10.54 14.56
CA LEU A 336 -9.79 10.01 15.80
C LEU A 336 -10.78 10.26 16.94
N TYR A 337 -11.49 9.23 17.37
CA TYR A 337 -12.57 9.34 18.35
C TYR A 337 -12.12 9.08 19.79
N ASP A 338 -12.17 10.12 20.62
CA ASP A 338 -12.10 10.05 22.08
C ASP A 338 -13.50 10.34 22.68
N GLU A 339 -14.05 9.39 23.45
CA GLU A 339 -15.38 9.50 24.08
C GLU A 339 -15.52 10.74 24.98
N LYS A 340 -14.45 11.15 25.68
CA LYS A 340 -14.51 12.33 26.57
C LYS A 340 -14.58 13.64 25.80
N LEU A 341 -13.97 13.68 24.61
CA LEU A 341 -13.97 14.87 23.76
C LEU A 341 -15.22 14.93 22.89
N HIS A 342 -15.63 13.80 22.32
CA HIS A 342 -16.61 13.71 21.23
C HIS A 342 -17.96 13.10 21.65
N GLY A 343 -18.02 12.52 22.84
CA GLY A 343 -19.25 12.01 23.44
C GLY A 343 -20.23 13.15 23.75
N VAL A 344 -21.43 12.79 24.18
CA VAL A 344 -22.49 13.77 24.49
C VAL A 344 -22.04 14.71 25.60
N GLY A 345 -22.10 16.03 25.36
CA GLY A 345 -21.61 17.06 26.28
C GLY A 345 -20.09 17.26 26.26
N GLY A 346 -19.36 16.54 25.41
CA GLY A 346 -17.93 16.70 25.20
C GLY A 346 -17.59 18.01 24.48
N GLU A 347 -16.39 18.55 24.73
CA GLU A 347 -16.00 19.85 24.19
C GLU A 347 -15.83 19.88 22.66
N CYS A 348 -15.69 18.71 22.02
CA CYS A 348 -15.59 18.49 20.58
C CYS A 348 -16.82 17.71 20.05
N GLU A 349 -17.95 17.71 20.76
CA GLU A 349 -19.19 17.10 20.27
C GLU A 349 -19.61 17.72 18.92
N ASP A 350 -19.41 19.02 18.73
CA ASP A 350 -19.64 19.73 17.46
C ASP A 350 -18.79 19.17 16.29
N VAL A 351 -17.53 18.82 16.56
CA VAL A 351 -16.64 18.17 15.58
C VAL A 351 -17.14 16.77 15.23
N PHE A 352 -17.60 16.00 16.23
CA PHE A 352 -18.23 14.69 16.01
C PHE A 352 -19.49 14.79 15.15
N GLU A 353 -20.36 15.75 15.45
CA GLU A 353 -21.59 16.00 14.70
C GLU A 353 -21.30 16.39 13.23
N ALA A 354 -20.27 17.21 13.00
CA ALA A 354 -19.79 17.51 11.65
C ALA A 354 -19.27 16.25 10.93
N GLY A 355 -18.57 15.37 11.67
CA GLY A 355 -18.05 14.09 11.15
C GLY A 355 -19.17 13.16 10.71
N VAL A 356 -20.18 12.96 11.56
CA VAL A 356 -21.36 12.13 11.26
C VAL A 356 -22.11 12.68 10.04
N ALA A 357 -22.31 14.00 9.98
CA ALA A 357 -22.97 14.65 8.84
C ALA A 357 -22.18 14.47 7.52
N CYS A 358 -20.85 14.35 7.61
CA CYS A 358 -20.00 14.04 6.47
C CYS A 358 -20.16 12.56 6.06
N SER A 359 -19.96 11.61 6.99
CA SER A 359 -20.06 10.17 6.71
C SER A 359 -21.40 9.78 6.10
N ALA A 360 -22.50 10.37 6.58
CA ALA A 360 -23.85 10.10 6.07
C ALA A 360 -24.01 10.45 4.57
N LYS A 361 -23.18 11.35 4.03
CA LYS A 361 -23.28 11.81 2.64
C LYS A 361 -22.14 11.31 1.75
N THR A 362 -20.95 11.06 2.31
CA THR A 362 -19.73 10.83 1.53
C THR A 362 -18.97 9.58 1.94
N MET A 363 -19.52 8.72 2.80
CA MET A 363 -18.86 7.58 3.47
C MET A 363 -17.71 7.95 4.41
N TYR A 364 -16.82 8.87 4.01
CA TYR A 364 -15.82 9.44 4.91
C TYR A 364 -16.41 10.46 5.89
N PRO A 365 -15.84 10.61 7.09
CA PRO A 365 -14.63 9.94 7.57
C PRO A 365 -14.83 8.46 7.93
N ASP A 366 -13.73 7.70 7.89
CA ASP A 366 -13.62 6.44 8.64
C ASP A 366 -13.34 6.77 10.11
N TRP A 367 -13.75 5.92 11.04
CA TRP A 367 -13.72 6.20 12.47
C TRP A 367 -12.70 5.31 13.18
N LEU A 368 -11.79 5.90 13.95
CA LEU A 368 -10.78 5.16 14.71
C LEU A 368 -10.89 5.45 16.20
N SER A 369 -11.11 4.39 16.99
CA SER A 369 -11.26 4.51 18.43
C SER A 369 -9.93 4.76 19.15
N MET A 370 -9.87 5.87 19.88
CA MET A 370 -8.74 6.21 20.76
C MET A 370 -8.98 5.77 22.21
N THR A 371 -10.23 5.54 22.63
CA THR A 371 -10.57 5.33 24.05
C THR A 371 -11.30 4.03 24.36
N GLY A 372 -11.73 3.28 23.34
CA GLY A 372 -12.38 1.98 23.47
C GLY A 372 -11.43 0.84 23.88
N LYS A 373 -11.74 -0.38 23.46
CA LYS A 373 -10.95 -1.58 23.79
C LYS A 373 -9.74 -1.75 22.84
N GLY A 374 -8.88 -2.74 23.12
CA GLY A 374 -7.80 -3.14 22.23
C GLY A 374 -6.53 -2.29 22.25
N TYR A 375 -5.54 -2.74 21.47
CA TYR A 375 -4.16 -2.24 21.45
C TYR A 375 -4.02 -0.76 21.08
N ILE A 376 -4.76 -0.28 20.07
CA ILE A 376 -4.64 1.12 19.62
C ILE A 376 -5.09 2.08 20.73
N SER A 377 -6.24 1.79 21.32
CA SER A 377 -6.80 2.59 22.41
C SER A 377 -5.97 2.48 23.69
N SER A 378 -5.34 1.33 23.99
CA SER A 378 -4.48 1.22 25.18
C SER A 378 -3.23 2.09 25.06
N MET A 379 -2.60 2.13 23.88
CA MET A 379 -1.44 3.00 23.61
C MET A 379 -1.79 4.48 23.76
N TYR A 380 -2.93 4.92 23.22
CA TYR A 380 -3.39 6.29 23.38
C TYR A 380 -3.71 6.62 24.84
N LYS A 381 -4.41 5.75 25.56
CA LYS A 381 -4.77 5.97 26.97
C LYS A 381 -3.54 6.08 27.86
N GLN A 382 -2.52 5.26 27.63
CA GLN A 382 -1.29 5.24 28.43
C GLN A 382 -0.35 6.40 28.07
N TYR A 383 -0.08 6.63 26.78
CA TYR A 383 1.00 7.53 26.35
C TYR A 383 0.51 8.82 25.68
N LYS A 384 -0.79 8.94 25.40
CA LYS A 384 -1.36 10.01 24.57
C LYS A 384 -0.70 10.12 23.19
N LYS A 385 -0.23 8.98 22.66
CA LYS A 385 0.34 8.82 21.32
C LYS A 385 -0.67 8.09 20.43
N VAL A 386 -0.90 8.63 19.24
CA VAL A 386 -1.87 8.10 18.27
C VAL A 386 -1.18 7.12 17.33
N ILE A 387 -1.84 6.00 17.05
CA ILE A 387 -1.44 5.05 16.00
C ILE A 387 -2.36 5.26 14.81
N SER A 388 -2.06 6.25 13.98
CA SER A 388 -2.80 6.49 12.73
C SER A 388 -2.57 5.35 11.74
N PRO A 389 -3.56 5.02 10.88
CA PRO A 389 -3.35 4.04 9.83
C PRO A 389 -2.46 4.64 8.72
N MET A 390 -1.44 3.90 8.31
CA MET A 390 -0.65 4.21 7.11
C MET A 390 -1.43 3.78 5.86
N GLY A 391 -1.76 4.73 5.00
CA GLY A 391 -2.59 4.50 3.82
C GLY A 391 -3.97 3.96 4.19
N CYS A 392 -4.32 2.77 3.69
CA CYS A 392 -5.64 2.16 3.94
C CYS A 392 -5.89 1.90 5.42
N ARG A 393 -5.04 1.07 6.03
CA ARG A 393 -5.33 0.36 7.28
C ARG A 393 -4.13 -0.30 7.95
N ALA A 394 -2.91 0.00 7.52
CA ALA A 394 -1.72 -0.59 8.14
C ALA A 394 -1.40 0.16 9.44
N PHE A 395 -1.22 -0.57 10.54
CA PHE A 395 -0.88 0.01 11.84
C PHE A 395 0.52 -0.39 12.26
N LEU A 396 1.17 0.49 13.02
CA LEU A 396 2.51 0.27 13.52
C LEU A 396 2.45 -0.39 14.91
N SER A 397 3.31 -1.39 15.10
CA SER A 397 3.67 -1.88 16.43
C SER A 397 4.50 -0.83 17.17
N PRO A 398 4.53 -0.82 18.52
CA PRO A 398 5.20 0.24 19.25
C PRO A 398 6.72 0.13 19.07
N TRP A 399 7.36 1.28 18.97
CA TRP A 399 8.81 1.43 19.06
C TRP A 399 9.09 2.56 20.03
N TYR A 400 9.82 2.28 21.08
CA TYR A 400 10.11 3.21 22.16
C TYR A 400 11.40 3.97 21.91
N GLU A 401 11.42 5.25 22.26
CA GLU A 401 12.54 6.16 22.00
C GLU A 401 13.86 5.62 22.57
N ARG A 402 13.83 5.08 23.80
CA ARG A 402 15.03 4.57 24.47
C ARG A 402 15.17 3.05 24.37
N GLY A 403 14.10 2.30 24.61
CA GLY A 403 14.14 0.84 24.71
C GLY A 403 13.95 0.08 23.39
N GLY A 404 13.56 0.76 22.31
CA GLY A 404 13.36 0.14 21.00
C GLY A 404 12.09 -0.72 20.95
N MET A 405 12.20 -2.05 20.89
CA MET A 405 11.02 -2.92 20.79
C MET A 405 10.15 -2.93 22.06
N TYR A 406 10.78 -2.70 23.21
CA TYR A 406 10.17 -2.70 24.53
C TYR A 406 10.49 -1.39 25.25
N PRO A 407 9.65 -0.91 26.18
CA PRO A 407 9.97 0.28 26.95
C PRO A 407 11.20 0.02 27.82
N ALA A 408 12.12 1.00 27.89
CA ALA A 408 13.26 0.92 28.79
C ALA A 408 12.84 0.99 30.27
N ASP A 409 11.78 1.75 30.55
CA ASP A 409 11.15 1.93 31.86
C ASP A 409 9.74 2.55 31.67
N ASP A 410 8.99 2.75 32.75
CA ASP A 410 7.63 3.30 32.73
C ASP A 410 7.52 4.74 32.20
N LYS A 411 8.65 5.44 32.02
CA LYS A 411 8.71 6.80 31.46
C LYS A 411 9.11 6.81 29.99
N ASP A 412 9.46 5.67 29.41
CA ASP A 412 9.75 5.57 27.98
C ASP A 412 8.47 5.76 27.17
N VAL A 413 8.59 6.32 25.98
CA VAL A 413 7.43 6.71 25.15
C VAL A 413 7.53 6.08 23.77
N PRO A 414 6.40 5.57 23.23
CA PRO A 414 6.38 5.03 21.89
C PRO A 414 6.34 6.14 20.83
N VAL A 415 6.96 5.87 19.70
CA VAL A 415 6.98 6.70 18.50
C VAL A 415 6.26 5.98 17.37
N PHE A 416 5.38 6.70 16.68
CA PHE A 416 4.64 6.19 15.51
C PHE A 416 4.83 7.12 14.30
N THR A 417 4.64 8.43 14.48
CA THR A 417 4.92 9.43 13.45
C THR A 417 6.38 9.38 13.01
N GLY A 418 6.62 9.54 11.71
CA GLY A 418 7.92 9.40 11.06
C GLY A 418 8.31 7.95 10.73
N ARG A 419 7.49 6.94 11.08
CA ARG A 419 7.80 5.54 10.77
C ARG A 419 7.02 5.03 9.56
N PHE A 420 7.51 3.94 8.97
CA PHE A 420 6.97 3.37 7.73
C PHE A 420 6.99 1.84 7.71
N ASN A 421 6.25 1.28 6.76
CA ASN A 421 6.24 -0.13 6.41
C ASN A 421 7.11 -0.39 5.17
N ILE A 422 7.88 -1.47 5.15
CA ILE A 422 8.78 -1.81 4.05
C ILE A 422 8.17 -2.71 2.97
N GLY A 423 6.95 -3.21 3.19
CA GLY A 423 6.23 -4.07 2.26
C GLY A 423 5.47 -5.21 2.93
N ALA A 424 4.49 -5.76 2.20
CA ALA A 424 3.69 -6.90 2.62
C ALA A 424 3.94 -8.13 1.73
N VAL A 425 3.81 -9.34 2.31
CA VAL A 425 3.70 -10.59 1.56
C VAL A 425 2.55 -11.38 2.15
N SER A 426 1.58 -11.79 1.35
CA SER A 426 0.36 -12.46 1.83
C SER A 426 0.39 -13.96 1.63
N LEU A 427 -0.15 -14.69 2.60
CA LEU A 427 -0.42 -16.13 2.50
C LEU A 427 -1.77 -16.37 1.85
N HIS A 428 -1.87 -17.41 1.03
CA HIS A 428 -3.14 -17.97 0.58
C HIS A 428 -3.46 -19.21 1.44
N LEU A 429 -4.10 -18.99 2.59
CA LEU A 429 -4.33 -20.06 3.56
C LEU A 429 -5.14 -21.25 2.99
N PRO A 430 -6.23 -21.05 2.21
CA PRO A 430 -6.93 -22.16 1.55
C PRO A 430 -6.01 -23.03 0.67
N MET A 431 -5.13 -22.41 -0.14
CA MET A 431 -4.18 -23.12 -0.99
C MET A 431 -3.19 -23.96 -0.17
N ILE A 432 -2.72 -23.42 0.97
CA ILE A 432 -1.78 -24.11 1.87
C ILE A 432 -2.47 -25.31 2.55
N LEU A 433 -3.72 -25.15 3.02
CA LEU A 433 -4.50 -26.25 3.59
C LEU A 433 -4.78 -27.36 2.56
N ALA A 434 -5.17 -26.99 1.34
CA ALA A 434 -5.38 -27.94 0.25
C ALA A 434 -4.10 -28.72 -0.08
N LYS A 435 -2.92 -28.05 -0.07
CA LYS A 435 -1.63 -28.70 -0.25
C LYS A 435 -1.35 -29.72 0.85
N ALA A 436 -1.44 -29.32 2.11
CA ALA A 436 -1.17 -30.20 3.25
C ALA A 436 -2.03 -31.48 3.17
N ARG A 437 -3.33 -31.33 2.89
CA ARG A 437 -4.25 -32.47 2.68
C ARG A 437 -3.86 -33.33 1.49
N SER A 438 -3.55 -32.73 0.34
CA SER A 438 -3.16 -33.48 -0.87
C SER A 438 -1.86 -34.27 -0.71
N GLU A 439 -0.96 -33.78 0.16
CA GLU A 439 0.33 -34.42 0.43
C GLU A 439 0.30 -35.29 1.69
N SER A 440 -0.85 -35.40 2.37
CA SER A 440 -0.99 -36.10 3.67
C SER A 440 0.03 -35.63 4.71
N ARG A 441 0.30 -34.32 4.75
CA ARG A 441 1.21 -33.66 5.70
C ARG A 441 0.43 -32.86 6.73
N ASP A 442 1.08 -32.58 7.85
CA ASP A 442 0.54 -31.66 8.84
C ASP A 442 0.40 -30.24 8.25
N PHE A 443 -0.72 -29.58 8.56
CA PHE A 443 -1.00 -28.24 8.03
C PHE A 443 -0.01 -27.19 8.54
N TYR A 444 0.33 -27.24 9.83
CA TYR A 444 1.23 -26.27 10.46
C TYR A 444 2.67 -26.44 9.98
N GLU A 445 3.10 -27.67 9.71
CA GLU A 445 4.40 -27.94 9.08
C GLU A 445 4.51 -27.27 7.69
N VAL A 446 3.45 -27.37 6.87
CA VAL A 446 3.42 -26.76 5.53
C VAL A 446 3.30 -25.23 5.64
N LEU A 447 2.52 -24.72 6.59
CA LEU A 447 2.39 -23.29 6.86
C LEU A 447 3.71 -22.67 7.30
N ASP A 448 4.44 -23.33 8.21
CA ASP A 448 5.74 -22.88 8.71
C ASP A 448 6.77 -22.71 7.59
N TYR A 449 6.77 -23.61 6.60
CA TYR A 449 7.64 -23.49 5.43
C TYR A 449 7.41 -22.16 4.68
N TYR A 450 6.16 -21.76 4.48
CA TYR A 450 5.84 -20.49 3.80
C TYR A 450 6.04 -19.28 4.71
N LEU A 451 5.81 -19.40 6.02
CA LEU A 451 6.14 -18.34 6.98
C LEU A 451 7.64 -18.04 6.99
N GLU A 452 8.49 -19.08 7.03
CA GLU A 452 9.95 -18.93 6.94
C GLU A 452 10.39 -18.36 5.59
N MET A 453 9.74 -18.74 4.49
CA MET A 453 9.98 -18.13 3.18
C MET A 453 9.72 -16.62 3.20
N ILE A 454 8.58 -16.19 3.76
CA ILE A 454 8.25 -14.77 3.89
C ILE A 454 9.24 -14.04 4.80
N ARG A 455 9.60 -14.63 5.94
CA ARG A 455 10.60 -14.09 6.88
C ARG A 455 11.92 -13.81 6.17
N ASN A 456 12.45 -14.80 5.45
CA ASN A 456 13.71 -14.67 4.73
C ASN A 456 13.65 -13.60 3.63
N LEU A 457 12.53 -13.50 2.90
CA LEU A 457 12.33 -12.46 1.91
C LEU A 457 12.36 -11.07 2.55
N HIS A 458 11.63 -10.85 3.65
CA HIS A 458 11.62 -9.57 4.37
C HIS A 458 13.01 -9.18 4.88
N LYS A 459 13.78 -10.13 5.43
CA LYS A 459 15.18 -9.89 5.85
C LYS A 459 16.03 -9.37 4.69
N ARG A 460 15.91 -9.98 3.51
CA ARG A 460 16.61 -9.50 2.31
C ARG A 460 16.13 -8.12 1.88
N THR A 461 14.83 -7.83 1.99
CA THR A 461 14.28 -6.48 1.69
C THR A 461 14.85 -5.43 2.64
N TYR A 462 14.92 -5.68 3.96
CA TYR A 462 15.55 -4.75 4.92
C TYR A 462 17.01 -4.45 4.56
N GLU A 463 17.79 -5.48 4.24
CA GLU A 463 19.20 -5.30 3.88
C GLU A 463 19.38 -4.53 2.56
N TYR A 464 18.53 -4.80 1.56
CA TYR A 464 18.56 -4.09 0.29
C TYR A 464 18.21 -2.61 0.47
N LEU A 465 17.08 -2.30 1.12
CA LEU A 465 16.68 -0.92 1.39
C LEU A 465 17.73 -0.20 2.25
N GLY A 466 18.35 -0.91 3.20
CA GLY A 466 19.40 -0.35 4.05
C GLY A 466 20.63 0.12 3.27
N ALA A 467 20.87 -0.40 2.06
CA ALA A 467 21.96 0.03 1.19
C ALA A 467 21.65 1.30 0.38
N MET A 468 20.38 1.72 0.31
CA MET A 468 19.98 2.94 -0.39
C MET A 468 20.52 4.20 0.29
N LYS A 469 20.79 5.23 -0.52
CA LYS A 469 21.24 6.54 -0.05
C LYS A 469 20.06 7.41 0.37
N ALA A 470 20.25 8.26 1.37
CA ALA A 470 19.24 9.22 1.82
C ALA A 470 18.78 10.18 0.71
N SER A 471 19.64 10.45 -0.29
CA SER A 471 19.32 11.28 -1.45
C SER A 471 18.14 10.77 -2.30
N THR A 472 17.69 9.51 -2.12
CA THR A 472 16.54 8.99 -2.88
C THR A 472 15.21 9.56 -2.39
N ASN A 473 15.13 10.03 -1.15
CA ASN A 473 13.97 10.78 -0.63
C ASN A 473 14.42 11.77 0.44
N PRO A 474 14.98 12.93 0.05
CA PRO A 474 15.60 13.88 0.99
C PRO A 474 14.63 14.41 2.04
N LEU A 475 13.37 14.70 1.68
CA LEU A 475 12.37 15.17 2.63
C LEU A 475 12.15 14.18 3.78
N ALA A 476 12.15 12.88 3.45
CA ALA A 476 11.96 11.83 4.43
C ALA A 476 13.22 11.54 5.24
N TYR A 477 14.37 11.42 4.57
CA TYR A 477 15.60 10.91 5.19
C TYR A 477 16.58 11.99 5.66
N CYS A 478 16.42 13.25 5.24
CA CYS A 478 17.31 14.36 5.57
C CYS A 478 16.58 15.49 6.33
N GLU A 479 15.36 15.83 5.94
CA GLU A 479 14.61 16.99 6.48
C GLU A 479 13.68 16.63 7.65
N GLY A 480 13.81 15.43 8.24
CA GLY A 480 13.04 15.03 9.43
C GLY A 480 11.65 14.45 9.16
N GLY A 481 11.28 14.21 7.90
CA GLY A 481 9.99 13.60 7.56
C GLY A 481 9.82 12.18 8.10
N PHE A 482 10.92 11.44 8.29
CA PHE A 482 10.96 10.17 9.00
C PHE A 482 11.75 10.24 10.31
N TYR A 483 11.42 9.33 11.22
CA TYR A 483 12.02 9.23 12.54
C TYR A 483 13.52 8.96 12.44
N GLY A 484 14.33 9.88 12.97
CA GLY A 484 15.79 9.88 12.84
C GLY A 484 16.31 10.32 11.47
N GLY A 485 15.43 10.77 10.57
CA GLY A 485 15.70 11.18 9.18
C GLY A 485 16.40 12.54 9.07
N HIS A 486 17.55 12.69 9.70
CA HIS A 486 18.45 13.84 9.59
C HIS A 486 19.80 13.44 9.00
N LEU A 487 19.75 12.61 7.95
CA LEU A 487 20.95 12.06 7.31
C LEU A 487 21.50 13.05 6.28
N LYS A 488 22.79 12.95 6.00
CA LYS A 488 23.36 13.61 4.81
C LYS A 488 22.93 12.82 3.56
N PRO A 489 22.73 13.47 2.39
CA PRO A 489 22.24 12.81 1.18
C PRO A 489 23.05 11.57 0.74
N ASN A 490 24.36 11.54 1.02
CA ASN A 490 25.24 10.43 0.65
C ASN A 490 25.25 9.26 1.65
N GLU A 491 24.67 9.43 2.84
CA GLU A 491 24.60 8.38 3.86
C GLU A 491 23.57 7.31 3.49
N ARG A 492 23.78 6.11 4.00
CA ARG A 492 22.85 4.99 3.82
C ARG A 492 21.73 5.01 4.85
N ILE A 493 20.53 4.58 4.45
CA ILE A 493 19.34 4.62 5.32
C ILE A 493 19.26 3.45 6.32
N LYS A 494 20.21 2.50 6.33
CA LYS A 494 20.19 1.32 7.23
C LYS A 494 19.93 1.65 8.70
N LYS A 495 20.47 2.76 9.21
CA LYS A 495 20.27 3.22 10.60
C LYS A 495 18.82 3.62 10.92
N LEU A 496 18.01 3.91 9.91
CA LEU A 496 16.60 4.28 10.05
C LEU A 496 15.66 3.08 10.02
N LEU A 497 16.13 1.87 9.70
CA LEU A 497 15.25 0.73 9.42
C LEU A 497 14.80 -0.06 10.65
N LYS A 498 15.52 0.02 11.77
CA LYS A 498 15.17 -0.71 13.01
C LYS A 498 13.74 -0.44 13.53
N PRO A 499 13.24 0.81 13.51
CA PRO A 499 11.85 1.12 13.89
C PRO A 499 10.82 0.75 12.80
N MET A 500 11.22 0.30 11.62
CA MET A 500 10.32 0.15 10.48
C MET A 500 9.74 -1.26 10.44
N THR A 501 8.51 -1.42 9.95
CA THR A 501 7.76 -2.67 10.04
C THR A 501 7.66 -3.40 8.70
N ALA A 502 7.70 -4.73 8.69
CA ALA A 502 7.31 -5.54 7.53
C ALA A 502 6.04 -6.36 7.84
N SER A 503 5.21 -6.60 6.83
CA SER A 503 3.89 -7.19 7.03
C SER A 503 3.78 -8.63 6.53
N PHE A 504 3.23 -9.49 7.38
CA PHE A 504 2.73 -10.82 7.03
C PHE A 504 1.24 -10.72 6.74
N GLY A 505 0.88 -10.79 5.46
CA GLY A 505 -0.47 -10.60 4.99
C GLY A 505 -1.32 -11.87 5.08
N ILE A 506 -2.61 -11.72 5.38
CA ILE A 506 -3.59 -12.80 5.40
C ILE A 506 -4.79 -12.42 4.54
N THR A 507 -5.28 -13.39 3.76
CA THR A 507 -6.53 -13.31 2.98
C THR A 507 -7.34 -14.60 3.12
N ALA A 508 -8.63 -14.54 2.75
CA ALA A 508 -9.48 -15.71 2.58
C ALA A 508 -9.67 -16.58 3.84
N LEU A 509 -9.84 -15.98 5.02
CA LEU A 509 -10.12 -16.75 6.24
C LEU A 509 -11.50 -17.41 6.21
N ASN A 510 -12.49 -16.78 5.56
CA ASN A 510 -13.79 -17.42 5.35
C ASN A 510 -13.63 -18.71 4.53
N GLU A 511 -12.96 -18.63 3.38
CA GLU A 511 -12.77 -19.78 2.50
C GLU A 511 -11.84 -20.84 3.11
N LEU A 512 -10.93 -20.46 4.03
CA LEU A 512 -10.12 -21.41 4.78
C LEU A 512 -11.00 -22.29 5.68
N GLN A 513 -11.94 -21.66 6.37
CA GLN A 513 -12.87 -22.32 7.27
C GLN A 513 -13.87 -23.21 6.51
N GLU A 514 -14.42 -22.69 5.41
CA GLU A 514 -15.26 -23.44 4.48
C GLU A 514 -14.54 -24.68 3.94
N LEU A 515 -13.28 -24.52 3.52
CA LEU A 515 -12.48 -25.65 3.09
C LEU A 515 -12.22 -26.64 4.24
N TYR A 516 -12.09 -26.16 5.47
CA TYR A 516 -11.80 -26.99 6.63
C TYR A 516 -12.98 -27.92 6.98
N ASN A 517 -14.17 -27.36 7.19
CA ASN A 517 -15.34 -28.11 7.69
C ASN A 517 -16.68 -27.78 7.01
N GLY A 518 -16.69 -27.04 5.90
CA GLY A 518 -17.89 -26.69 5.14
C GLY A 518 -18.81 -25.70 5.83
N LYS A 519 -18.27 -24.88 6.74
CA LYS A 519 -18.99 -23.81 7.43
C LYS A 519 -18.29 -22.48 7.19
N SER A 520 -19.05 -21.41 7.09
CA SER A 520 -18.48 -20.07 6.99
C SER A 520 -17.96 -19.62 8.35
N ILE A 521 -17.13 -18.57 8.40
CA ILE A 521 -16.71 -18.02 9.69
C ILE A 521 -17.90 -17.46 10.48
N THR A 522 -18.99 -17.08 9.83
CA THR A 522 -20.22 -16.64 10.53
C THR A 522 -20.82 -17.80 11.33
N GLU A 523 -20.78 -19.02 10.80
CA GLU A 523 -21.35 -20.22 11.42
C GLU A 523 -20.39 -20.88 12.43
N ASP A 524 -19.10 -20.96 12.09
CA ASP A 524 -18.03 -21.53 12.92
C ASP A 524 -16.70 -20.93 12.47
N GLY A 525 -15.92 -20.32 13.38
CA GLY A 525 -14.63 -19.73 13.02
C GLY A 525 -13.48 -20.17 13.91
N GLU A 526 -13.63 -21.28 14.64
CA GLU A 526 -12.63 -21.72 15.61
C GLU A 526 -11.31 -22.11 14.94
N PHE A 527 -11.37 -22.83 13.81
CA PHE A 527 -10.15 -23.20 13.09
C PHE A 527 -9.46 -21.98 12.48
N ALA A 528 -10.21 -21.06 11.87
CA ALA A 528 -9.66 -19.80 11.38
C ALA A 528 -8.99 -18.97 12.49
N LEU A 529 -9.56 -19.00 13.71
CA LEU A 529 -9.00 -18.32 14.88
C LEU A 529 -7.70 -18.99 15.33
N GLU A 530 -7.70 -20.31 15.48
CA GLU A 530 -6.52 -21.11 15.83
C GLU A 530 -5.37 -20.87 14.85
N VAL A 531 -5.64 -20.88 13.54
CA VAL A 531 -4.62 -20.60 12.51
C VAL A 531 -4.04 -19.19 12.67
N LEU A 532 -4.89 -18.19 12.93
CA LEU A 532 -4.44 -16.81 13.06
C LEU A 532 -3.63 -16.58 14.35
N GLU A 533 -4.02 -17.23 15.45
CA GLU A 533 -3.24 -17.26 16.70
C GLU A 533 -1.87 -17.91 16.50
N TYR A 534 -1.83 -19.04 15.77
CA TYR A 534 -0.60 -19.72 15.42
C TYR A 534 0.35 -18.81 14.63
N ILE A 535 -0.15 -18.16 13.57
CA ILE A 535 0.65 -17.23 12.77
C ILE A 535 1.14 -16.05 13.63
N ASN A 536 0.30 -15.53 14.53
CA ASN A 536 0.67 -14.43 15.42
C ASN A 536 1.82 -14.81 16.36
N LYS A 537 1.76 -16.02 16.92
CA LYS A 537 2.84 -16.58 17.72
C LYS A 537 4.14 -16.69 16.91
N LYS A 538 4.12 -17.31 15.72
CA LYS A 538 5.30 -17.46 14.86
C LYS A 538 5.91 -16.12 14.45
N VAL A 539 5.09 -15.16 14.05
CA VAL A 539 5.55 -13.82 13.65
C VAL A 539 6.16 -13.07 14.85
N SER A 540 5.63 -13.27 16.06
CA SER A 540 6.19 -12.72 17.30
C SER A 540 7.54 -13.36 17.65
N GLU A 541 7.68 -14.68 17.48
CA GLU A 541 8.98 -15.36 17.61
C GLU A 541 10.02 -14.79 16.63
N PHE A 542 9.66 -14.62 15.36
CA PHE A 542 10.55 -14.04 14.34
C PHE A 542 10.97 -12.61 14.69
N LYS A 543 10.05 -11.82 15.25
CA LYS A 543 10.32 -10.44 15.69
C LYS A 543 11.43 -10.43 16.74
N GLU A 544 11.35 -11.29 17.74
CA GLU A 544 12.37 -11.40 18.80
C GLU A 544 13.71 -11.92 18.28
N GLU A 545 13.68 -12.97 17.45
CA GLU A 545 14.88 -13.61 16.93
C GLU A 545 15.68 -12.71 15.98
N ASP A 546 14.99 -11.98 15.09
CA ASP A 546 15.65 -11.16 14.08
C ASP A 546 15.91 -9.71 14.55
N GLY A 547 15.22 -9.26 15.61
CA GLY A 547 15.26 -7.88 16.06
C GLY A 547 14.73 -6.88 15.02
N TRP A 548 13.81 -7.31 14.17
CA TRP A 548 13.04 -6.48 13.22
C TRP A 548 11.57 -6.48 13.61
N LEU A 549 10.86 -5.39 13.31
CA LEU A 549 9.42 -5.34 13.58
C LEU A 549 8.65 -6.06 12.48
N TYR A 550 7.91 -7.09 12.87
CA TYR A 550 6.94 -7.78 12.02
C TYR A 550 5.54 -7.59 12.58
N ALA A 551 4.55 -7.58 11.69
CA ALA A 551 3.14 -7.51 12.09
C ALA A 551 2.22 -8.24 11.11
N ILE A 552 1.13 -8.78 11.63
CA ILE A 552 0.09 -9.43 10.81
C ILE A 552 -0.82 -8.37 10.20
N TYR A 553 -1.03 -8.48 8.91
CA TYR A 553 -1.78 -7.53 8.10
C TYR A 553 -2.97 -8.22 7.45
N GLY A 554 -4.18 -7.77 7.77
CA GLY A 554 -5.35 -8.10 6.97
C GLY A 554 -5.20 -7.44 5.60
N THR A 555 -4.80 -8.21 4.59
CA THR A 555 -4.46 -7.68 3.27
C THR A 555 -5.71 -7.21 2.52
N PRO A 556 -5.78 -5.96 2.02
CA PRO A 556 -6.87 -5.50 1.15
C PRO A 556 -6.71 -6.18 -0.21
N ALA A 557 -7.45 -7.26 -0.43
CA ALA A 557 -7.32 -8.12 -1.61
C ALA A 557 -8.07 -7.53 -2.82
N GLU A 558 -7.55 -6.45 -3.43
CA GLU A 558 -8.23 -5.74 -4.53
C GLU A 558 -8.23 -6.50 -5.85
N SER A 559 -7.03 -6.80 -6.35
CA SER A 559 -6.82 -7.71 -7.48
C SER A 559 -6.46 -9.12 -7.01
N LEU A 560 -5.92 -9.23 -5.79
CA LEU A 560 -5.49 -10.49 -5.21
C LEU A 560 -6.66 -11.47 -5.01
N CYS A 561 -7.87 -10.98 -4.72
CA CYS A 561 -9.02 -11.85 -4.47
C CYS A 561 -9.34 -12.73 -5.69
N GLY A 562 -9.35 -12.17 -6.91
CA GLY A 562 -9.57 -12.92 -8.14
C GLY A 562 -8.40 -13.82 -8.50
N LEU A 563 -7.16 -13.30 -8.39
CA LEU A 563 -5.95 -14.07 -8.71
C LEU A 563 -5.84 -15.35 -7.87
N GLN A 564 -6.12 -15.27 -6.56
CA GLN A 564 -6.07 -16.42 -5.67
C GLN A 564 -7.08 -17.50 -6.08
N VAL A 565 -8.30 -17.11 -6.44
CA VAL A 565 -9.30 -18.06 -6.96
C VAL A 565 -8.83 -18.74 -8.24
N GLU A 566 -8.29 -17.98 -9.20
CA GLU A 566 -7.76 -18.54 -10.46
C GLU A 566 -6.64 -19.56 -10.21
N GLN A 567 -5.70 -19.22 -9.32
CA GLN A 567 -4.60 -20.11 -8.96
C GLN A 567 -5.10 -21.36 -8.25
N PHE A 568 -6.05 -21.22 -7.31
CA PHE A 568 -6.65 -22.35 -6.60
C PHE A 568 -7.36 -23.29 -7.57
N ARG A 569 -8.23 -22.76 -8.43
CA ARG A 569 -8.97 -23.54 -9.45
C ARG A 569 -8.04 -24.32 -10.37
N LYS A 570 -6.93 -23.72 -10.78
CA LYS A 570 -5.95 -24.37 -11.65
C LYS A 570 -5.36 -25.64 -11.02
N LYS A 571 -5.23 -25.69 -9.68
CA LYS A 571 -4.58 -26.80 -8.97
C LYS A 571 -5.58 -27.80 -8.39
N TYR A 572 -6.69 -27.31 -7.84
CA TYR A 572 -7.64 -28.11 -7.06
C TYR A 572 -9.07 -28.12 -7.63
N GLY A 573 -9.31 -27.40 -8.73
CA GLY A 573 -10.64 -27.29 -9.33
C GLY A 573 -11.57 -26.35 -8.57
N ILE A 574 -12.85 -26.41 -8.93
CA ILE A 574 -13.91 -25.63 -8.28
C ILE A 574 -14.38 -26.37 -7.03
N VAL A 575 -14.37 -25.68 -5.91
CA VAL A 575 -14.87 -26.15 -4.61
C VAL A 575 -15.95 -25.19 -4.15
N GLU A 576 -17.13 -25.72 -3.81
CA GLU A 576 -18.28 -24.95 -3.31
C GLU A 576 -17.89 -24.09 -2.11
N ASN A 577 -18.35 -22.83 -2.07
CA ASN A 577 -18.05 -21.80 -1.06
C ASN A 577 -16.56 -21.47 -0.82
N VAL A 578 -15.64 -22.00 -1.64
CA VAL A 578 -14.19 -21.73 -1.55
C VAL A 578 -13.67 -21.10 -2.83
N SER A 579 -14.05 -21.65 -3.99
CA SER A 579 -13.56 -21.21 -5.30
C SER A 579 -14.65 -21.27 -6.38
N ASP A 580 -15.92 -21.43 -6.04
CA ASP A 580 -17.05 -21.36 -6.96
C ASP A 580 -17.33 -19.92 -7.43
N ARG A 581 -17.16 -18.95 -6.53
CA ARG A 581 -17.22 -17.51 -6.82
C ARG A 581 -15.91 -17.01 -7.44
N PRO A 582 -15.94 -15.94 -8.25
CA PRO A 582 -14.75 -15.41 -8.92
C PRO A 582 -13.82 -14.61 -7.99
N TYR A 583 -14.06 -14.61 -6.68
CA TYR A 583 -13.29 -13.88 -5.67
C TYR A 583 -13.24 -14.68 -4.36
N VAL A 584 -12.27 -14.35 -3.50
CA VAL A 584 -12.24 -14.77 -2.08
C VAL A 584 -12.50 -13.58 -1.15
N SER A 585 -12.93 -13.88 0.08
CA SER A 585 -13.15 -12.89 1.12
C SER A 585 -11.87 -12.18 1.57
N ASN A 586 -12.04 -10.92 1.94
CA ASN A 586 -10.93 -10.06 2.34
C ASN A 586 -10.49 -10.35 3.79
N SER A 587 -9.24 -10.77 3.99
CA SER A 587 -8.65 -10.98 5.33
C SER A 587 -9.52 -11.82 6.28
N PHE A 588 -9.97 -11.24 7.41
CA PHE A 588 -10.79 -11.87 8.45
C PHE A 588 -12.29 -11.53 8.36
N HIS A 589 -12.72 -10.87 7.28
CA HIS A 589 -14.09 -10.41 7.16
C HIS A 589 -15.07 -11.56 6.97
N CYS A 590 -16.25 -11.43 7.57
CA CYS A 590 -17.40 -12.27 7.22
C CYS A 590 -17.66 -12.18 5.72
N HIS A 591 -18.11 -13.27 5.10
CA HIS A 591 -18.40 -13.28 3.67
C HIS A 591 -19.46 -12.21 3.34
N VAL A 592 -19.35 -11.59 2.18
CA VAL A 592 -20.17 -10.42 1.83
C VAL A 592 -21.64 -10.75 1.61
N THR A 593 -21.94 -12.02 1.31
CA THR A 593 -23.29 -12.55 1.06
C THR A 593 -24.06 -12.88 2.34
N GLU A 594 -23.40 -12.83 3.50
CA GLU A 594 -24.00 -13.17 4.79
C GLU A 594 -25.14 -12.21 5.12
N ASP A 595 -26.26 -12.77 5.60
CA ASP A 595 -27.42 -11.98 6.03
C ASP A 595 -27.33 -11.73 7.54
N ILE A 596 -26.42 -10.82 7.91
CA ILE A 596 -26.13 -10.44 9.29
C ILE A 596 -26.27 -8.95 9.48
N THR A 597 -26.72 -8.54 10.65
CA THR A 597 -26.82 -7.13 11.03
C THR A 597 -25.43 -6.50 11.21
N PRO A 598 -25.29 -5.17 11.11
CA PRO A 598 -24.04 -4.48 11.42
C PRO A 598 -23.47 -4.83 12.80
N ILE A 599 -24.34 -5.04 13.80
CA ILE A 599 -23.94 -5.40 15.16
C ILE A 599 -23.39 -6.82 15.22
N GLU A 600 -24.06 -7.80 14.61
CA GLU A 600 -23.56 -9.17 14.56
C GLU A 600 -22.22 -9.25 13.85
N LYS A 601 -22.06 -8.50 12.75
CA LYS A 601 -20.77 -8.40 12.04
C LYS A 601 -19.67 -7.78 12.90
N GLN A 602 -19.99 -6.73 13.66
CA GLN A 602 -19.09 -6.14 14.66
C GLN A 602 -18.59 -7.18 15.66
N ASP A 603 -19.47 -8.05 16.17
CA ASP A 603 -19.13 -9.07 17.15
C ASP A 603 -18.35 -10.24 16.54
N LEU A 604 -18.79 -10.75 15.38
CA LEU A 604 -18.19 -11.92 14.71
C LEU A 604 -16.77 -11.66 14.20
N GLU A 605 -16.50 -10.48 13.66
CA GLU A 605 -15.14 -10.11 13.25
C GLU A 605 -14.26 -9.71 14.46
N GLY A 606 -14.89 -9.33 15.58
CA GLY A 606 -14.21 -8.89 16.80
C GLY A 606 -13.24 -9.89 17.38
N ARG A 607 -13.55 -11.19 17.28
CA ARG A 607 -12.65 -12.26 17.77
C ARG A 607 -11.30 -12.33 17.03
N PHE A 608 -11.22 -11.82 15.79
CA PHE A 608 -9.97 -11.76 15.03
C PHE A 608 -9.24 -10.41 15.16
N TRP A 609 -9.91 -9.41 15.72
CA TRP A 609 -9.51 -8.00 15.66
C TRP A 609 -8.11 -7.76 16.22
N GLU A 610 -7.79 -8.32 17.40
CA GLU A 610 -6.51 -8.10 18.07
C GLU A 610 -5.37 -8.98 17.55
N LEU A 611 -5.64 -9.90 16.63
CA LEU A 611 -4.63 -10.74 15.99
C LEU A 611 -4.03 -10.10 14.74
N CYS A 612 -4.74 -9.15 14.10
CA CYS A 612 -4.31 -8.44 12.89
C CYS A 612 -3.75 -7.03 13.15
N ASN A 613 -2.93 -6.87 14.20
CA ASN A 613 -2.46 -5.53 14.65
C ASN A 613 -1.55 -4.77 13.68
N GLY A 614 -1.00 -5.43 12.65
CA GLY A 614 -0.25 -4.77 11.56
C GLY A 614 -1.14 -4.16 10.48
N GLY A 615 -2.42 -4.52 10.45
CA GLY A 615 -3.43 -3.74 9.75
C GLY A 615 -4.78 -4.44 9.71
N LYS A 616 -5.81 -3.66 10.01
CA LYS A 616 -7.17 -4.13 10.25
C LYS A 616 -8.13 -2.98 10.05
N ILE A 617 -9.31 -3.27 9.57
CA ILE A 617 -10.43 -2.34 9.47
C ILE A 617 -11.68 -3.19 9.49
N GLN A 618 -12.78 -2.64 9.99
CA GLN A 618 -14.09 -3.22 9.86
C GLN A 618 -14.92 -2.40 8.89
N TYR A 619 -15.73 -3.09 8.10
CA TYR A 619 -16.74 -2.47 7.26
C TYR A 619 -18.09 -2.98 7.67
N VAL A 620 -19.02 -2.07 7.90
CA VAL A 620 -20.42 -2.45 8.04
C VAL A 620 -21.26 -1.55 7.15
N ARG A 621 -22.32 -2.13 6.62
CA ARG A 621 -23.31 -1.39 5.84
C ARG A 621 -24.19 -0.60 6.79
N TYR A 622 -24.17 0.71 6.66
CA TYR A 622 -24.99 1.56 7.51
C TYR A 622 -26.41 1.68 6.93
N PRO A 623 -27.44 1.86 7.79
CA PRO A 623 -28.76 2.22 7.32
C PRO A 623 -28.71 3.56 6.56
N ILE A 624 -29.67 3.75 5.65
CA ILE A 624 -29.91 4.94 4.83
C ILE A 624 -29.46 6.28 5.45
N ASP A 625 -28.96 7.15 4.58
CA ASP A 625 -28.40 8.49 4.88
C ASP A 625 -29.29 9.38 5.76
N TYR A 626 -30.62 9.22 5.69
CA TYR A 626 -31.55 9.98 6.51
C TYR A 626 -31.63 9.54 7.98
N ASN A 627 -31.19 8.34 8.35
CA ASN A 627 -31.26 7.83 9.73
C ASN A 627 -29.96 8.09 10.51
N VAL A 628 -29.66 9.37 10.72
CA VAL A 628 -28.44 9.85 11.39
C VAL A 628 -28.29 9.26 12.80
N GLN A 629 -29.38 8.98 13.51
CA GLN A 629 -29.32 8.39 14.87
C GLN A 629 -28.82 6.95 14.86
N ALA A 630 -29.22 6.16 13.87
CA ALA A 630 -28.69 4.81 13.70
C ALA A 630 -27.21 4.83 13.32
N ILE A 631 -26.80 5.77 12.44
CA ILE A 631 -25.39 6.00 12.11
C ILE A 631 -24.58 6.31 13.38
N LYS A 632 -25.02 7.26 14.20
CA LYS A 632 -24.35 7.59 15.47
C LYS A 632 -24.24 6.39 16.41
N SER A 633 -25.29 5.59 16.51
CA SER A 633 -25.35 4.45 17.41
C SER A 633 -24.33 3.38 17.02
N LEU A 634 -24.23 3.07 15.72
CA LEU A 634 -23.25 2.13 15.19
C LEU A 634 -21.81 2.63 15.36
N ILE A 635 -21.55 3.91 15.06
CA ILE A 635 -20.22 4.51 15.25
C ILE A 635 -19.82 4.41 16.71
N ARG A 636 -20.66 4.90 17.64
CA ARG A 636 -20.35 4.87 19.09
C ARG A 636 -20.09 3.45 19.57
N ARG A 637 -20.87 2.48 19.10
CA ARG A 637 -20.66 1.07 19.42
C ARG A 637 -19.31 0.55 18.92
N ALA A 638 -18.95 0.81 17.66
CA ALA A 638 -17.65 0.44 17.10
C ALA A 638 -16.50 1.12 17.88
N MET A 639 -16.69 2.38 18.27
CA MET A 639 -15.72 3.12 19.03
C MET A 639 -15.53 2.54 20.44
N ASP A 640 -16.59 2.15 21.15
CA ASP A 640 -16.47 1.44 22.43
C ASP A 640 -15.70 0.11 22.29
N LEU A 641 -15.97 -0.63 21.22
CA LEU A 641 -15.25 -1.87 20.91
C LEU A 641 -13.78 -1.68 20.50
N GLY A 642 -13.33 -0.45 20.27
CA GLY A 642 -11.93 -0.18 19.92
C GLY A 642 -11.61 -0.33 18.43
N TYR A 643 -12.62 -0.20 17.57
CA TYR A 643 -12.46 -0.48 16.16
C TYR A 643 -11.92 0.69 15.34
N TYR A 644 -11.36 0.31 14.19
CA TYR A 644 -11.21 1.16 13.03
C TYR A 644 -12.31 0.78 12.06
N GLU A 645 -13.33 1.61 11.91
CA GLU A 645 -14.54 1.28 11.15
C GLU A 645 -14.74 2.24 9.97
N GLY A 646 -14.89 1.67 8.78
CA GLY A 646 -15.34 2.39 7.60
C GLY A 646 -16.85 2.29 7.44
N VAL A 647 -17.50 3.43 7.19
CA VAL A 647 -18.93 3.49 6.85
C VAL A 647 -19.11 3.14 5.38
N ASN A 648 -19.98 2.18 5.08
CA ASN A 648 -20.33 1.81 3.71
C ASN A 648 -21.75 2.24 3.35
N LEU A 649 -21.81 3.03 2.28
CA LEU A 649 -23.02 3.47 1.59
C LEU A 649 -22.69 3.39 0.10
N SER A 650 -23.48 2.70 -0.71
CA SER A 650 -23.35 2.89 -2.17
C SER A 650 -23.86 4.28 -2.52
N LEU A 651 -23.14 4.99 -3.40
CA LEU A 651 -23.51 6.34 -3.82
C LEU A 651 -23.41 6.46 -5.34
N ALA A 652 -24.53 6.82 -5.98
CA ALA A 652 -24.63 7.04 -7.41
C ALA A 652 -25.00 8.50 -7.71
N TYR A 653 -24.34 9.09 -8.72
CA TYR A 653 -24.51 10.48 -9.14
C TYR A 653 -24.75 10.58 -10.65
N CYS A 654 -25.77 11.33 -11.06
CA CYS A 654 -26.02 11.63 -12.47
C CYS A 654 -25.13 12.77 -12.96
N ASP A 655 -24.30 12.50 -13.96
CA ASP A 655 -23.38 13.47 -14.57
C ASP A 655 -24.08 14.60 -15.34
N ASP A 656 -25.34 14.41 -15.74
CA ASP A 656 -26.05 15.40 -16.56
C ASP A 656 -26.90 16.38 -15.73
N CYS A 657 -27.53 15.90 -14.66
CA CYS A 657 -28.47 16.71 -13.86
C CYS A 657 -28.14 16.82 -12.37
N GLY A 658 -27.08 16.13 -11.90
CA GLY A 658 -26.62 16.17 -10.52
C GLY A 658 -27.48 15.41 -9.51
N HIS A 659 -28.47 14.62 -9.96
CA HIS A 659 -29.28 13.77 -9.07
C HIS A 659 -28.40 12.73 -8.35
N GLN A 660 -28.71 12.46 -7.09
CA GLN A 660 -28.01 11.49 -6.24
C GLN A 660 -28.99 10.46 -5.70
N GLU A 661 -28.60 9.19 -5.69
CA GLU A 661 -29.31 8.06 -5.06
C GLU A 661 -28.28 7.11 -4.44
N LEU A 662 -28.70 6.22 -3.54
CA LEU A 662 -27.83 5.16 -3.03
C LEU A 662 -27.40 4.21 -4.14
N GLU A 663 -28.32 3.88 -5.05
CA GLU A 663 -28.03 3.07 -6.21
C GLU A 663 -28.96 3.42 -7.36
N MET A 664 -28.40 3.56 -8.57
CA MET A 664 -29.17 3.69 -9.80
C MET A 664 -28.34 3.29 -11.01
N ASP A 665 -29.00 2.68 -12.01
CA ASP A 665 -28.41 2.42 -13.33
C ASP A 665 -28.91 3.38 -14.42
N VAL A 666 -30.03 4.04 -14.15
CA VAL A 666 -30.64 5.10 -14.94
C VAL A 666 -31.10 6.18 -13.99
N CYS A 667 -30.77 7.44 -14.28
CA CYS A 667 -31.20 8.57 -13.46
C CYS A 667 -32.73 8.69 -13.45
N PRO A 668 -33.40 8.62 -12.29
CA PRO A 668 -34.87 8.69 -12.22
C PRO A 668 -35.40 10.10 -12.55
N LYS A 669 -34.54 11.12 -12.47
CA LYS A 669 -34.91 12.52 -12.72
C LYS A 669 -34.84 12.93 -14.20
N CYS A 670 -33.85 12.43 -14.95
CA CYS A 670 -33.62 12.84 -16.35
C CYS A 670 -33.49 11.69 -17.35
N GLY A 671 -33.53 10.43 -16.90
CA GLY A 671 -33.40 9.25 -17.77
C GLY A 671 -31.97 8.96 -18.26
N SER A 672 -30.97 9.73 -17.81
CA SER A 672 -29.58 9.54 -18.26
C SER A 672 -28.94 8.27 -17.70
N LYS A 673 -28.09 7.64 -18.51
CA LYS A 673 -27.17 6.55 -18.12
C LYS A 673 -25.74 7.03 -17.86
N ASN A 674 -25.49 8.33 -18.04
CA ASN A 674 -24.22 8.98 -17.73
C ASN A 674 -24.15 9.14 -16.19
N LEU A 675 -23.63 8.09 -15.55
CA LEU A 675 -23.59 7.97 -14.10
C LEU A 675 -22.17 7.77 -13.62
N THR A 676 -21.88 8.39 -12.48
CA THR A 676 -20.70 8.10 -11.66
C THR A 676 -21.15 7.35 -10.41
N LYS A 677 -20.60 6.16 -10.17
CA LYS A 677 -20.84 5.39 -8.94
C LYS A 677 -19.57 5.38 -8.10
N ILE A 678 -19.71 5.64 -6.81
CA ILE A 678 -18.63 5.60 -5.82
C ILE A 678 -18.95 4.46 -4.86
N ASP A 679 -18.02 3.50 -4.78
CA ASP A 679 -18.12 2.37 -3.88
C ASP A 679 -16.83 2.23 -3.08
N ARG A 680 -16.93 1.64 -1.89
CA ARG A 680 -15.75 1.27 -1.13
C ARG A 680 -15.10 0.02 -1.71
N MET A 681 -13.82 0.10 -2.06
CA MET A 681 -13.07 -1.03 -2.59
C MET A 681 -12.78 -2.06 -1.49
N ASN A 682 -11.67 -1.91 -0.78
CA ASN A 682 -11.24 -2.77 0.33
C ASN A 682 -10.63 -1.98 1.49
N GLY A 683 -10.54 -0.66 1.34
CA GLY A 683 -9.62 0.21 2.07
C GLY A 683 -10.02 1.69 1.94
N TYR A 684 -10.37 2.09 0.72
CA TYR A 684 -10.67 3.45 0.31
C TYR A 684 -11.80 3.45 -0.73
N LEU A 685 -12.30 4.64 -1.09
CA LEU A 685 -13.35 4.83 -2.09
C LEU A 685 -12.77 4.82 -3.51
N SER A 686 -13.48 4.20 -4.45
CA SER A 686 -13.13 4.29 -5.86
C SER A 686 -14.38 4.55 -6.71
N TYR A 687 -14.17 5.12 -7.90
CA TYR A 687 -15.21 5.17 -8.89
C TYR A 687 -15.41 3.78 -9.48
N SER A 688 -16.51 3.10 -9.16
CA SER A 688 -16.84 1.81 -9.76
C SER A 688 -17.30 1.98 -11.21
N ARG A 689 -17.97 3.11 -11.49
CA ARG A 689 -18.42 3.52 -12.82
C ARG A 689 -18.13 5.00 -13.06
N VAL A 690 -17.58 5.36 -14.21
CA VAL A 690 -17.38 6.75 -14.65
C VAL A 690 -17.89 6.89 -16.07
N HIS A 691 -18.77 7.86 -16.33
CA HIS A 691 -19.37 8.08 -17.65
C HIS A 691 -20.01 6.83 -18.28
N GLY A 692 -20.49 5.91 -17.45
CA GLY A 692 -21.07 4.66 -17.91
C GLY A 692 -20.10 3.47 -17.99
N ASP A 693 -18.78 3.67 -17.86
CA ASP A 693 -17.75 2.64 -17.99
C ASP A 693 -17.22 2.14 -16.65
N THR A 694 -16.97 0.83 -16.56
CA THR A 694 -16.43 0.17 -15.35
C THR A 694 -14.92 0.37 -15.24
N ARG A 695 -14.46 0.85 -14.08
CA ARG A 695 -13.03 1.06 -13.76
C ARG A 695 -12.39 -0.08 -12.95
N LEU A 696 -13.20 -0.92 -12.32
CA LEU A 696 -12.73 -2.02 -11.47
C LEU A 696 -12.58 -3.33 -12.26
N ASN A 697 -11.81 -4.26 -11.70
CA ASN A 697 -11.69 -5.61 -12.24
C ASN A 697 -12.99 -6.41 -12.06
N GLU A 698 -13.18 -7.46 -12.88
CA GLU A 698 -14.42 -8.24 -12.93
C GLU A 698 -14.72 -8.97 -11.62
N ALA A 699 -13.70 -9.57 -10.99
CA ALA A 699 -13.84 -10.26 -9.71
C ALA A 699 -14.37 -9.32 -8.62
N LYS A 700 -13.88 -8.07 -8.61
CA LYS A 700 -14.31 -7.06 -7.64
C LYS A 700 -15.72 -6.56 -7.91
N MET A 701 -16.10 -6.40 -9.18
CA MET A 701 -17.47 -6.05 -9.53
C MET A 701 -18.46 -7.14 -9.13
N ALA A 702 -18.07 -8.42 -9.26
CA ALA A 702 -18.88 -9.54 -8.79
C ALA A 702 -19.05 -9.52 -7.26
N GLU A 703 -17.98 -9.25 -6.52
CA GLU A 703 -18.03 -9.11 -5.05
C GLU A 703 -18.93 -7.95 -4.62
N ILE A 704 -18.80 -6.77 -5.25
CA ILE A 704 -19.64 -5.59 -4.94
C ILE A 704 -21.13 -5.88 -5.17
N ALA A 705 -21.47 -6.58 -6.27
CA ALA A 705 -22.85 -6.92 -6.61
C ALA A 705 -23.52 -7.86 -5.60
N GLU A 706 -22.72 -8.62 -4.83
CA GLU A 706 -23.20 -9.61 -3.86
C GLU A 706 -23.19 -9.10 -2.41
N ARG A 707 -22.79 -7.83 -2.17
CA ARG A 707 -22.69 -7.25 -0.82
C ARG A 707 -24.05 -7.09 -0.14
N LYS A 708 -24.25 -7.88 0.91
CA LYS A 708 -25.31 -7.71 1.90
C LYS A 708 -24.75 -7.22 3.25
N SER A 709 -23.70 -7.86 3.74
CA SER A 709 -23.11 -7.59 5.06
C SER A 709 -22.07 -6.46 5.07
N MET A 710 -21.53 -6.07 3.91
CA MET A 710 -20.45 -5.08 3.77
C MET A 710 -20.95 -3.66 3.53
#